data_AF-A0A4S9VN24-F1
#
_entry.id   AF-A0A4S9VN24-F1
#
_cell.length_a   1.000
_cell.length_b   1.000
_cell.length_c   1.000
_cell.angle_alpha   90.00
_cell.angle_beta   90.00
_cell.angle_gamma   90.00
#
_symmetry.space_group_name_H-M   'P 1'
#
loop_
_entity.id
_entity.type
_entity.pdbx_description
1 polymer ?
#
loop_
_entity_poly.entity_id
_entity_poly.type
_entity_poly.pdbx_seq_one_letter_code
_entity_poly.pdbx_strand_id
1 'polypeptide(L)'
;MKILLLCTAHNSLSQRLYLTLAPDHEVTLEYALSAETVIEAANMAHPHLIICPFLTSPVPKEVFTKFMTLVVHPGAPGDGGPSALDFIIMGEDGTDSDLERVMKKDLWSEHGRSHWAVTVLQAIEEYDAGPVWAFEQFCIDIDDHNLTKSSLYRGDVTRAAIAASVAAIERVRLAIHETAGTDLEGDARWDRITPELQAKSEYKTASVTTGEPFLGGHTTPLPLLKAAQRDFDINRHSARMISRLIRASDSQPGCLTRMFSSSLYVYGGFIEDGEHMADIHAQPGTIIGTRNDAICFRTIDGKGIWVSHTRRVKKKTDATMWPKVPAIPLFTDIGIIDAKNPPQLLSDHPEDFHRLEYPTFQEVFIEYDTISTGQRVAYLTFDFYNGAMSTNQCRHMCAALRCILDTHTELSPLSAMVLLGGSYFSNGIHLNVIEAAPDSAYESWANINAMNDVVLLVLQDFAAKNIMTVAALRGNAAAGGVALAAAADLVIAGENVVMNPAYRTLGLFGSEYHTVSYYGRVGYDVGRHLLRDMLPVSAQQARDIGLVDIVLPGYGDALDTAIHTHVSNLISSNQKPGQWKSKLDLSPTALAFARMQELGEMAKDFWSARSLRYHSRRRDFVRKIKASKTPLRFAVHRRKVGEYDEEETDSFDMIETFAMLLRKGQEVALQESIEALKAQARRASTPGTGSEMEKRKLELMFECYYNAG
;
A
#
# COMPACT_ATOMS: atom_id res chain seq x y z
N MET A 1 9.21 16.17 23.08
CA MET A 1 9.69 17.10 22.04
C MET A 1 8.57 17.35 21.05
N LYS A 2 8.57 18.49 20.35
CA LYS A 2 7.73 18.75 19.19
C LYS A 2 8.41 18.25 17.93
N ILE A 3 7.81 17.27 17.25
CA ILE A 3 8.36 16.67 16.04
C ILE A 3 7.41 16.93 14.88
N LEU A 4 7.93 17.51 13.80
CA LEU A 4 7.22 17.65 12.54
C LEU A 4 7.66 16.54 11.58
N LEU A 5 6.72 15.71 11.16
CA LEU A 5 6.91 14.76 10.07
C LEU A 5 6.61 15.45 8.74
N LEU A 6 7.62 15.55 7.87
CA LEU A 6 7.44 16.03 6.49
C LEU A 6 7.41 14.84 5.54
N CYS A 7 6.32 14.64 4.82
CA CYS A 7 6.20 13.52 3.89
C CYS A 7 5.48 13.87 2.59
N THR A 8 5.82 13.21 1.49
CA THR A 8 5.03 13.34 0.24
C THR A 8 3.63 12.75 0.40
N ALA A 9 3.49 11.72 1.24
CA ALA A 9 2.22 11.09 1.60
C ALA A 9 2.37 10.39 2.95
N HIS A 10 1.27 10.23 3.69
CA HIS A 10 1.25 9.46 4.94
C HIS A 10 1.22 7.94 4.66
N ASN A 11 2.33 7.44 4.10
CA ASN A 11 2.54 6.04 3.72
C ASN A 11 2.79 5.12 4.93
N SER A 12 2.98 3.82 4.69
CA SER A 12 3.21 2.80 5.73
C SER A 12 4.36 3.14 6.68
N LEU A 13 5.50 3.62 6.17
CA LEU A 13 6.65 3.99 7.00
C LEU A 13 6.33 5.20 7.89
N SER A 14 5.76 6.26 7.31
CA SER A 14 5.40 7.45 8.10
C SER A 14 4.31 7.17 9.13
N GLN A 15 3.36 6.28 8.86
CA GLN A 15 2.38 5.82 9.85
C GLN A 15 3.04 5.03 10.98
N ARG A 16 3.95 4.11 10.65
CA ARG A 16 4.69 3.35 11.67
C ARG A 16 5.53 4.29 12.53
N LEU A 17 6.24 5.24 11.92
CA LEU A 17 7.04 6.21 12.65
C LEU A 17 6.17 7.12 13.53
N TYR A 18 5.04 7.61 13.01
CA TYR A 18 4.06 8.36 13.82
C TYR A 18 3.64 7.57 15.06
N LEU A 19 3.25 6.30 14.88
CA LEU A 19 2.82 5.43 15.99
C LEU A 19 3.93 5.11 17.00
N THR A 20 5.18 5.04 16.55
CA THR A 20 6.34 4.88 17.44
C THR A 20 6.63 6.13 18.25
N LEU A 21 6.47 7.32 17.65
CA LEU A 21 6.89 8.59 18.28
C LEU A 21 5.79 9.26 19.11
N ALA A 22 4.52 9.13 18.72
CA ALA A 22 3.39 9.80 19.35
C ALA A 22 3.21 9.52 20.86
N PRO A 23 3.56 8.33 21.41
CA PRO A 23 3.47 8.09 22.85
C PRO A 23 4.38 8.99 23.69
N ASP A 24 5.55 9.36 23.17
CA ASP A 24 6.59 10.09 23.92
C ASP A 24 6.80 11.53 23.44
N HIS A 25 6.17 11.91 22.33
CA HIS A 25 6.40 13.19 21.63
C HIS A 25 5.11 13.82 21.12
N GLU A 26 5.09 15.15 21.02
CA GLU A 26 4.05 15.88 20.30
C GLU A 26 4.38 15.82 18.80
N VAL A 27 3.66 14.98 18.06
CA VAL A 27 3.91 14.74 16.64
C VAL A 27 2.84 15.41 15.80
N THR A 28 3.25 16.24 14.86
CA THR A 28 2.39 16.75 13.79
C THR A 28 2.97 16.39 12.44
N LEU A 29 2.14 16.32 11.40
CA LEU A 29 2.55 15.91 10.07
C LEU A 29 2.12 16.96 9.04
N GLU A 30 2.96 17.17 8.03
CA GLU A 30 2.65 18.00 6.87
C GLU A 30 3.02 17.28 5.56
N TYR A 31 2.13 17.38 4.58
CA TYR A 31 2.44 16.97 3.21
C TYR A 31 3.36 17.97 2.51
N ALA A 32 4.46 17.45 1.94
CA ALA A 32 5.40 18.22 1.14
C ALA A 32 4.83 18.50 -0.27
N LEU A 33 3.76 19.31 -0.34
CA LEU A 33 3.04 19.64 -1.57
C LEU A 33 3.79 20.65 -2.43
N SER A 34 4.38 21.67 -1.81
CA SER A 34 5.30 22.62 -2.44
C SER A 34 6.35 23.13 -1.44
N ALA A 35 7.37 23.85 -1.92
CA ALA A 35 8.37 24.45 -1.04
C ALA A 35 7.74 25.47 -0.08
N GLU A 36 6.78 26.26 -0.58
CA GLU A 36 6.07 27.29 0.18
C GLU A 36 5.26 26.68 1.33
N THR A 37 4.51 25.59 1.06
CA THR A 37 3.70 24.94 2.10
C THR A 37 4.58 24.31 3.18
N VAL A 38 5.73 23.76 2.79
CA VAL A 38 6.70 23.17 3.74
C VAL A 38 7.33 24.25 4.63
N ILE A 39 7.74 25.38 4.07
CA ILE A 39 8.30 26.52 4.82
C ILE A 39 7.24 27.08 5.79
N GLU A 40 6.01 27.28 5.31
CA GLU A 40 4.90 27.76 6.14
C GLU A 40 4.64 26.81 7.32
N ALA A 41 4.50 25.50 7.05
CA ALA A 41 4.22 24.50 8.08
C ALA A 41 5.33 24.41 9.13
N ALA A 42 6.61 24.42 8.72
CA ALA A 42 7.74 24.41 9.65
C ALA A 42 7.74 25.66 10.55
N ASN A 43 7.42 26.83 9.98
CA ASN A 43 7.29 28.06 10.76
C ASN A 43 6.08 28.03 11.70
N MET A 44 4.93 27.48 11.29
CA MET A 44 3.75 27.39 12.15
C MET A 44 3.93 26.38 13.29
N ALA A 45 4.50 25.22 12.97
CA ALA A 45 4.69 24.14 13.93
C ALA A 45 5.77 24.44 14.97
N HIS A 46 6.75 25.29 14.64
CA HIS A 46 7.94 25.57 15.45
C HIS A 46 8.53 24.29 16.08
N PRO A 47 8.89 23.28 15.26
CA PRO A 47 9.32 21.99 15.77
C PRO A 47 10.72 22.08 16.40
N HIS A 48 10.99 21.24 17.40
CA HIS A 48 12.36 21.03 17.89
C HIS A 48 13.15 20.14 16.92
N LEU A 49 12.48 19.24 16.20
CA LEU A 49 13.08 18.33 15.24
C LEU A 49 12.12 18.07 14.07
N ILE A 50 12.66 18.06 12.86
CA ILE A 50 11.94 17.62 11.66
C ILE A 50 12.46 16.25 11.25
N ILE A 51 11.55 15.32 10.94
CA ILE A 51 11.91 14.02 10.37
C ILE A 51 11.18 13.85 9.04
N CYS A 52 11.92 13.44 8.02
CA CYS A 52 11.44 13.22 6.66
C CYS A 52 11.44 11.71 6.35
N PRO A 53 10.40 10.95 6.75
CA PRO A 53 10.35 9.51 6.54
C PRO A 53 10.16 9.12 5.07
N PHE A 54 9.59 10.01 4.25
CA PHE A 54 9.33 9.73 2.84
C PHE A 54 9.16 11.03 2.06
N LEU A 55 10.12 11.37 1.21
CA LEU A 55 10.06 12.52 0.32
C LEU A 55 10.36 12.13 -1.13
N THR A 56 9.75 12.87 -2.05
CA THR A 56 10.00 12.79 -3.50
C THR A 56 10.56 14.09 -4.07
N SER A 57 10.76 15.08 -3.19
CA SER A 57 11.22 16.43 -3.50
C SER A 57 12.20 16.85 -2.41
N PRO A 58 13.19 17.71 -2.72
CA PRO A 58 14.12 18.22 -1.71
C PRO A 58 13.40 19.02 -0.63
N VAL A 59 13.98 19.02 0.57
CA VAL A 59 13.59 19.94 1.65
C VAL A 59 14.10 21.34 1.30
N PRO A 60 13.28 22.41 1.43
CA PRO A 60 13.74 23.78 1.19
C PRO A 60 14.89 24.18 2.11
N LYS A 61 15.85 24.95 1.59
CA LYS A 61 17.03 25.42 2.32
C LYS A 61 16.67 26.17 3.59
N GLU A 62 15.65 27.02 3.51
CA GLU A 62 15.15 27.82 4.61
C GLU A 62 14.67 26.97 5.79
N VAL A 63 14.27 25.72 5.54
CA VAL A 63 13.82 24.80 6.59
C VAL A 63 15.02 24.11 7.24
N PHE A 64 15.87 23.43 6.48
CA PHE A 64 16.96 22.67 7.08
C PHE A 64 18.10 23.52 7.65
N THR A 65 18.21 24.80 7.24
CA THR A 65 19.14 25.75 7.86
C THR A 65 18.60 26.39 9.13
N LYS A 66 17.28 26.30 9.38
CA LYS A 66 16.63 26.87 10.57
C LYS A 66 16.29 25.81 11.62
N PHE A 67 15.86 24.63 11.19
CA PHE A 67 15.43 23.53 12.04
C PHE A 67 16.26 22.30 11.76
N MET A 68 16.71 21.62 12.81
CA MET A 68 17.35 20.31 12.69
C MET A 68 16.42 19.37 11.92
N THR A 69 16.87 18.90 10.76
CA THR A 69 16.06 18.11 9.84
C THR A 69 16.77 16.82 9.51
N LEU A 70 16.13 15.68 9.82
CA LEU A 70 16.64 14.34 9.57
C LEU A 70 15.86 13.67 8.42
N VAL A 71 16.57 13.15 7.43
CA VAL A 71 16.03 12.41 6.30
C VAL A 71 16.26 10.92 6.51
N VAL A 72 15.20 10.13 6.33
CA VAL A 72 15.27 8.67 6.33
C VAL A 72 15.51 8.22 4.90
N HIS A 73 16.74 7.81 4.62
CA HIS A 73 17.17 7.30 3.32
C HIS A 73 17.13 5.76 3.31
N PRO A 74 16.35 5.11 2.43
CA PRO A 74 16.28 3.64 2.32
C PRO A 74 17.52 3.03 1.64
N GLY A 75 18.69 3.44 2.09
CA GLY A 75 20.00 3.04 1.60
C GLY A 75 21.03 2.98 2.71
N ALA A 76 22.07 2.18 2.48
CA ALA A 76 23.20 2.04 3.39
C ALA A 76 24.04 3.34 3.48
N PRO A 77 24.88 3.51 4.52
CA PRO A 77 25.79 4.65 4.60
C PRO A 77 26.64 4.77 3.32
N GLY A 78 26.70 5.97 2.73
CA GLY A 78 27.42 6.23 1.48
C GLY A 78 26.63 5.95 0.20
N ASP A 79 25.48 5.29 0.30
CA ASP A 79 24.48 5.27 -0.77
C ASP A 79 23.74 6.62 -0.84
N GLY A 80 23.17 6.93 -2.00
CA GLY A 80 22.35 8.12 -2.23
C GLY A 80 21.55 8.01 -3.52
N GLY A 81 20.52 8.83 -3.65
CA GLY A 81 19.71 8.90 -4.86
C GLY A 81 18.42 8.06 -4.80
N PRO A 82 17.54 8.22 -5.81
CA PRO A 82 16.12 7.89 -5.68
C PRO A 82 15.76 6.44 -6.05
N SER A 83 16.73 5.56 -6.31
CA SER A 83 16.49 4.22 -6.88
C SER A 83 17.27 3.11 -6.19
N ALA A 84 17.73 3.33 -4.95
CA ALA A 84 18.52 2.38 -4.16
C ALA A 84 17.91 0.97 -4.12
N LEU A 85 16.66 0.85 -3.66
CA LEU A 85 15.95 -0.43 -3.57
C LEU A 85 15.71 -1.10 -4.94
N ASP A 86 15.63 -0.31 -6.00
CA ASP A 86 15.44 -0.83 -7.35
C ASP A 86 16.71 -1.54 -7.82
N PHE A 87 17.88 -0.90 -7.67
CA PHE A 87 19.17 -1.45 -8.07
C PHE A 87 19.53 -2.72 -7.30
N ILE A 88 19.35 -2.72 -5.98
CA ILE A 88 19.73 -3.89 -5.17
C ILE A 88 18.90 -5.12 -5.54
N ILE A 89 17.58 -4.97 -5.77
CA ILE A 89 16.73 -6.11 -6.20
C ILE A 89 17.07 -6.55 -7.63
N MET A 90 17.53 -5.64 -8.49
CA MET A 90 18.03 -6.00 -9.82
C MET A 90 19.36 -6.79 -9.79
N GLY A 91 20.07 -6.78 -8.66
CA GLY A 91 21.33 -7.51 -8.47
C GLY A 91 22.58 -6.63 -8.48
N GLU A 92 22.45 -5.33 -8.18
CA GLU A 92 23.59 -4.47 -7.86
C GLU A 92 24.25 -4.95 -6.55
N ASP A 93 25.58 -5.13 -6.54
CA ASP A 93 26.31 -5.70 -5.41
C ASP A 93 27.53 -4.90 -4.92
N GLY A 94 27.76 -3.71 -5.50
CA GLY A 94 28.84 -2.81 -5.12
C GLY A 94 30.22 -3.18 -5.66
N THR A 95 30.33 -4.21 -6.50
CA THR A 95 31.62 -4.68 -7.02
C THR A 95 32.06 -3.95 -8.29
N ASP A 96 31.11 -3.44 -9.09
CA ASP A 96 31.38 -2.76 -10.36
C ASP A 96 31.00 -1.29 -10.27
N SER A 97 31.99 -0.41 -10.44
CA SER A 97 31.78 1.04 -10.42
C SER A 97 31.08 1.58 -11.69
N ASP A 98 31.03 0.79 -12.77
CA ASP A 98 30.41 1.18 -14.04
C ASP A 98 29.02 0.54 -14.20
N LEU A 99 28.03 1.13 -13.51
CA LEU A 99 26.64 0.65 -13.54
C LEU A 99 26.02 0.71 -14.94
N GLU A 100 26.41 1.68 -15.78
CA GLU A 100 25.90 1.74 -17.15
C GLU A 100 26.32 0.51 -17.96
N ARG A 101 27.58 0.07 -17.80
CA ARG A 101 28.09 -1.16 -18.40
C ARG A 101 27.37 -2.39 -17.84
N VAL A 102 27.21 -2.48 -16.51
CA VAL A 102 26.51 -3.61 -15.86
C VAL A 102 25.13 -3.78 -16.47
N MET A 103 24.34 -2.70 -16.50
CA MET A 103 22.98 -2.72 -17.03
C MET A 103 22.93 -3.02 -18.53
N LYS A 104 23.83 -2.44 -19.34
CA LYS A 104 23.84 -2.64 -20.80
C LYS A 104 24.18 -4.07 -21.19
N LYS A 105 25.06 -4.71 -20.42
CA LYS A 105 25.58 -6.06 -20.68
C LYS A 105 24.92 -7.16 -19.83
N ASP A 106 23.94 -6.80 -18.99
CA ASP A 106 23.33 -7.68 -17.98
C ASP A 106 24.35 -8.40 -17.08
N LEU A 107 25.38 -7.68 -16.65
CA LEU A 107 26.40 -8.23 -15.75
C LEU A 107 25.95 -8.17 -14.28
N TRP A 108 24.66 -8.35 -14.04
CA TRP A 108 24.10 -8.34 -12.69
C TRP A 108 24.71 -9.48 -11.87
N SER A 109 24.90 -9.21 -10.59
CA SER A 109 25.43 -10.19 -9.65
C SER A 109 24.53 -11.42 -9.58
N GLU A 110 25.14 -12.60 -9.50
CA GLU A 110 24.40 -13.83 -9.31
C GLU A 110 23.67 -13.83 -7.96
N HIS A 111 24.32 -13.34 -6.90
CA HIS A 111 23.79 -13.38 -5.53
C HIS A 111 23.31 -12.01 -5.03
N GLY A 112 23.72 -10.91 -5.66
CA GLY A 112 23.44 -9.56 -5.16
C GLY A 112 24.18 -9.29 -3.83
N ARG A 113 23.70 -8.30 -3.08
CA ARG A 113 24.19 -7.99 -1.73
C ARG A 113 23.59 -8.96 -0.72
N SER A 114 24.37 -9.35 0.28
CA SER A 114 23.88 -10.14 1.42
C SER A 114 23.09 -9.30 2.43
N HIS A 115 23.38 -8.00 2.48
CA HIS A 115 22.76 -7.05 3.40
C HIS A 115 22.41 -5.75 2.69
N TRP A 116 21.36 -5.10 3.18
CA TRP A 116 21.06 -3.70 2.89
C TRP A 116 20.81 -2.93 4.18
N ALA A 117 20.57 -1.63 4.09
CA ALA A 117 20.42 -0.78 5.27
C ALA A 117 19.54 0.44 5.01
N VAL A 118 19.18 1.10 6.10
CA VAL A 118 18.52 2.41 6.13
C VAL A 118 19.36 3.36 6.93
N THR A 119 19.55 4.57 6.41
CA THR A 119 20.35 5.63 7.02
C THR A 119 19.48 6.81 7.39
N VAL A 120 19.64 7.33 8.60
CA VAL A 120 19.05 8.59 9.05
C VAL A 120 20.15 9.64 9.05
N LEU A 121 20.05 10.58 8.11
CA LEU A 121 21.06 11.61 7.85
C LEU A 121 20.47 13.01 8.00
N GLN A 122 21.29 13.98 8.36
CA GLN A 122 20.87 15.37 8.45
C GLN A 122 20.76 16.00 7.06
N ALA A 123 19.68 16.74 6.79
CA ALA A 123 19.50 17.45 5.53
C ALA A 123 20.55 18.56 5.35
N ILE A 124 21.20 18.58 4.19
CA ILE A 124 22.09 19.63 3.71
C ILE A 124 21.75 19.95 2.24
N GLU A 125 22.52 20.84 1.61
CA GLU A 125 22.32 21.22 0.20
C GLU A 125 22.53 20.05 -0.77
N GLU A 126 23.51 19.18 -0.47
CA GLU A 126 23.83 18.00 -1.28
C GLU A 126 22.92 16.82 -0.90
N TYR A 127 22.34 16.17 -1.91
CA TYR A 127 21.40 15.06 -1.72
C TYR A 127 22.07 13.87 -1.02
N ASP A 128 21.43 13.38 0.04
CA ASP A 128 21.83 12.17 0.78
C ASP A 128 23.29 12.14 1.26
N ALA A 129 23.96 13.30 1.33
CA ALA A 129 25.37 13.44 1.67
C ALA A 129 25.62 14.04 3.07
N GLY A 130 24.56 14.28 3.83
CA GLY A 130 24.66 14.91 5.14
C GLY A 130 25.21 13.99 6.23
N PRO A 131 25.54 14.56 7.41
CA PRO A 131 25.99 13.79 8.56
C PRO A 131 25.01 12.67 8.94
N VAL A 132 25.53 11.45 9.10
CA VAL A 132 24.74 10.28 9.52
C VAL A 132 24.54 10.32 11.03
N TRP A 133 23.28 10.32 11.45
CA TRP A 133 22.89 10.24 12.86
C TRP A 133 22.67 8.80 13.33
N ALA A 134 22.22 7.92 12.43
CA ALA A 134 22.16 6.49 12.66
C ALA A 134 22.00 5.72 11.34
N PHE A 135 22.38 4.45 11.35
CA PHE A 135 21.92 3.51 10.34
C PHE A 135 21.64 2.16 10.96
N GLU A 136 20.75 1.40 10.35
CA GLU A 136 20.48 0.01 10.70
C GLU A 136 20.54 -0.86 9.44
N GLN A 137 21.01 -2.09 9.59
CA GLN A 137 21.17 -3.05 8.50
C GLN A 137 20.33 -4.31 8.71
N PHE A 138 20.10 -5.03 7.62
CA PHE A 138 19.33 -6.28 7.60
C PHE A 138 19.81 -7.19 6.47
N CYS A 139 19.66 -8.50 6.66
CA CYS A 139 19.91 -9.50 5.62
C CYS A 139 18.89 -9.37 4.49
N ILE A 140 19.31 -9.64 3.26
CA ILE A 140 18.41 -9.65 2.11
C ILE A 140 18.71 -10.86 1.22
N ASP A 141 17.65 -11.54 0.81
CA ASP A 141 17.68 -12.53 -0.28
C ASP A 141 16.87 -11.98 -1.45
N ILE A 142 17.57 -11.48 -2.47
CA ILE A 142 16.91 -10.87 -3.63
C ILE A 142 16.17 -11.89 -4.51
N ASP A 143 16.44 -13.19 -4.35
CA ASP A 143 15.78 -14.27 -5.09
C ASP A 143 14.62 -14.91 -4.34
N ASP A 144 14.32 -14.49 -3.11
CA ASP A 144 13.03 -14.80 -2.48
C ASP A 144 11.89 -14.30 -3.39
N HIS A 145 11.04 -15.25 -3.81
CA HIS A 145 9.93 -15.01 -4.71
C HIS A 145 8.85 -14.10 -4.11
N ASN A 146 8.79 -13.98 -2.78
CA ASN A 146 7.87 -13.08 -2.07
C ASN A 146 8.44 -11.67 -1.88
N LEU A 147 9.73 -11.47 -2.15
CA LEU A 147 10.40 -10.18 -2.02
C LEU A 147 10.10 -9.30 -3.22
N THR A 148 9.30 -8.26 -3.03
CA THR A 148 9.13 -7.14 -3.97
C THR A 148 9.74 -5.90 -3.37
N LYS A 149 10.02 -4.86 -4.16
CA LYS A 149 10.44 -3.57 -3.58
C LYS A 149 9.43 -3.07 -2.54
N SER A 150 8.14 -3.31 -2.76
CA SER A 150 7.09 -2.89 -1.85
C SER A 150 7.03 -3.72 -0.55
N SER A 151 7.24 -5.04 -0.60
CA SER A 151 7.29 -5.88 0.62
C SER A 151 8.58 -5.62 1.39
N LEU A 152 9.71 -5.44 0.70
CA LEU A 152 10.97 -5.00 1.32
C LEU A 152 10.82 -3.65 2.04
N TYR A 153 10.20 -2.66 1.37
CA TYR A 153 9.97 -1.34 1.94
C TYR A 153 9.11 -1.41 3.22
N ARG A 154 8.06 -2.24 3.23
CA ARG A 154 7.15 -2.41 4.37
C ARG A 154 7.68 -3.32 5.47
N GLY A 155 8.58 -4.24 5.12
CA GLY A 155 9.23 -5.17 6.03
C GLY A 155 10.53 -4.59 6.57
N ASP A 156 11.66 -5.12 6.09
CA ASP A 156 12.99 -4.85 6.62
C ASP A 156 13.37 -3.36 6.62
N VAL A 157 13.08 -2.64 5.53
CA VAL A 157 13.37 -1.20 5.44
C VAL A 157 12.59 -0.43 6.49
N THR A 158 11.31 -0.73 6.69
CA THR A 158 10.53 -0.04 7.73
C THR A 158 11.07 -0.35 9.13
N ARG A 159 11.41 -1.61 9.43
CA ARG A 159 11.99 -1.97 10.74
C ARG A 159 13.32 -1.24 11.00
N ALA A 160 14.23 -1.28 10.03
CA ALA A 160 15.52 -0.59 10.11
C ALA A 160 15.34 0.93 10.21
N ALA A 161 14.40 1.52 9.46
CA ALA A 161 14.08 2.93 9.54
C ALA A 161 13.59 3.35 10.93
N ILE A 162 12.75 2.55 11.58
CA ILE A 162 12.27 2.84 12.93
C ILE A 162 13.42 2.75 13.93
N ALA A 163 14.22 1.68 13.90
CA ALA A 163 15.37 1.52 14.78
C ALA A 163 16.38 2.67 14.64
N ALA A 164 16.73 3.02 13.39
CA ALA A 164 17.63 4.12 13.09
C ALA A 164 17.04 5.48 13.49
N SER A 165 15.74 5.71 13.28
CA SER A 165 15.10 6.99 13.64
C SER A 165 15.06 7.21 15.15
N VAL A 166 14.67 6.19 15.93
CA VAL A 166 14.66 6.25 17.39
C VAL A 166 16.09 6.49 17.92
N ALA A 167 17.08 5.75 17.40
CA ALA A 167 18.47 5.95 17.79
C ALA A 167 19.00 7.34 17.41
N ALA A 168 18.64 7.85 16.23
CA ALA A 168 19.03 9.20 15.81
C ALA A 168 18.45 10.27 16.75
N ILE A 169 17.17 10.14 17.15
CA ILE A 169 16.54 11.05 18.11
C ILE A 169 17.28 11.01 19.45
N GLU A 170 17.59 9.82 19.99
CA GLU A 170 18.34 9.72 21.24
C GLU A 170 19.76 10.26 21.13
N ARG A 171 20.43 10.08 19.98
CA ARG A 171 21.75 10.65 19.73
C ARG A 171 21.71 12.18 19.65
N VAL A 172 20.65 12.76 19.07
CA VAL A 172 20.41 14.23 19.12
C VAL A 172 20.24 14.69 20.57
N ARG A 173 19.48 13.94 21.38
CA ARG A 173 19.28 14.23 22.81
C ARG A 173 20.60 14.15 23.60
N LEU A 174 21.49 13.21 23.27
CA LEU A 174 22.81 13.13 23.90
C LEU A 174 23.72 14.30 23.49
N ALA A 175 23.69 14.70 22.22
CA ALA A 175 24.50 15.80 21.71
C ALA A 175 24.19 17.15 22.38
N ILE A 176 22.91 17.41 22.71
CA ILE A 176 22.55 18.61 23.49
C ILE A 176 23.07 18.53 24.94
N HIS A 177 23.08 17.36 25.58
CA HIS A 177 23.60 17.21 26.94
C HIS A 177 25.11 17.47 27.02
N GLU A 178 25.86 17.00 26.02
CA GLU A 178 27.31 17.21 25.92
C GLU A 178 27.68 18.69 25.69
N THR A 179 26.80 19.46 25.04
CA THR A 179 27.04 20.88 24.72
C THR A 179 26.48 21.85 25.77
N ALA A 180 25.53 21.44 26.61
CA ALA A 180 24.70 22.36 27.40
C ALA A 180 24.95 22.44 28.91
N GLY A 181 25.59 21.44 29.53
CA GLY A 181 25.53 21.27 30.99
C GLY A 181 24.13 20.83 31.48
N THR A 182 24.01 20.37 32.72
CA THR A 182 22.82 19.64 33.23
C THR A 182 21.64 20.50 33.70
N ASP A 183 21.69 21.82 33.56
CA ASP A 183 20.90 22.73 34.40
C ASP A 183 19.58 23.24 33.79
N LEU A 184 19.09 22.65 32.70
CA LEU A 184 17.82 23.06 32.07
C LEU A 184 16.75 21.98 32.10
N GLU A 185 15.60 22.33 32.69
CA GLU A 185 14.39 21.50 32.75
C GLU A 185 13.33 22.02 31.77
N GLY A 186 12.38 21.14 31.38
CA GLY A 186 11.25 21.49 30.54
C GLY A 186 11.60 21.74 29.05
N ASP A 187 10.73 22.47 28.35
CA ASP A 187 10.81 22.68 26.89
C ASP A 187 12.04 23.48 26.46
N ALA A 188 12.55 24.38 27.30
CA ALA A 188 13.71 25.22 27.01
C ALA A 188 15.00 24.41 26.70
N ARG A 189 15.05 23.15 27.13
CA ARG A 189 16.16 22.25 26.79
C ARG A 189 16.15 21.84 25.32
N TRP A 190 14.96 21.75 24.71
CA TRP A 190 14.77 21.29 23.34
C TRP A 190 14.98 22.37 22.29
N ASP A 191 14.85 23.64 22.68
CA ASP A 191 15.20 24.79 21.85
C ASP A 191 16.69 24.84 21.46
N ARG A 192 17.53 24.01 22.12
CA ARG A 192 18.95 23.82 21.77
C ARG A 192 19.19 22.82 20.65
N ILE A 193 18.16 22.14 20.16
CA ILE A 193 18.28 21.30 18.98
C ILE A 193 18.38 22.21 17.76
N THR A 194 19.61 22.42 17.28
CA THR A 194 19.89 23.28 16.13
C THR A 194 20.63 22.52 15.03
N PRO A 195 20.58 22.97 13.77
CA PRO A 195 21.33 22.37 12.66
C PRO A 195 22.85 22.32 12.86
N GLU A 196 23.42 23.10 13.78
CA GLU A 196 24.84 23.13 14.09
C GLU A 196 25.32 21.97 14.98
N LEU A 197 24.40 21.17 15.53
CA LEU A 197 24.76 19.97 16.29
C LEU A 197 25.56 18.99 15.45
N GLN A 198 26.60 18.40 16.04
CA GLN A 198 27.54 17.53 15.35
C GLN A 198 27.23 16.06 15.65
N ALA A 199 27.01 15.27 14.59
CA ALA A 199 26.95 13.83 14.68
C ALA A 199 28.36 13.25 14.94
N LYS A 200 28.46 12.21 15.78
CA LYS A 200 29.73 11.52 16.03
C LYS A 200 30.11 10.69 14.81
N SER A 201 31.41 10.63 14.49
CA SER A 201 31.90 9.89 13.32
C SER A 201 31.62 8.39 13.37
N GLU A 202 31.41 7.82 14.56
CA GLU A 202 31.06 6.41 14.76
C GLU A 202 29.65 6.06 14.28
N TYR A 203 28.74 7.05 14.24
CA TYR A 203 27.34 6.81 13.87
C TYR A 203 27.16 6.39 12.41
N LYS A 204 28.14 6.68 11.54
CA LYS A 204 28.17 6.23 10.15
C LYS A 204 28.86 4.88 9.93
N THR A 205 29.57 4.36 10.95
CA THR A 205 30.42 3.17 10.82
C THR A 205 29.95 1.97 11.61
N ALA A 206 29.02 2.14 12.56
CA ALA A 206 28.45 1.07 13.37
C ALA A 206 26.91 1.11 13.32
N SER A 207 26.29 -0.02 12.96
CA SER A 207 24.84 -0.21 12.98
C SER A 207 24.29 -0.01 14.38
N VAL A 208 23.01 0.37 14.47
CA VAL A 208 22.36 0.65 15.76
C VAL A 208 22.28 -0.60 16.63
N THR A 209 21.80 -1.73 16.10
CA THR A 209 21.50 -2.93 16.89
C THR A 209 22.74 -3.79 17.11
N THR A 210 23.54 -4.05 16.06
CA THR A 210 24.68 -4.99 16.16
C THR A 210 26.01 -4.30 16.44
N GLY A 211 26.12 -2.99 16.23
CA GLY A 211 27.39 -2.26 16.38
C GLY A 211 28.41 -2.60 15.29
N GLU A 212 27.99 -3.30 14.23
CA GLU A 212 28.86 -3.77 13.16
C GLU A 212 28.94 -2.74 12.02
N PRO A 213 30.03 -2.74 11.24
CA PRO A 213 30.05 -2.02 9.97
C PRO A 213 29.01 -2.59 9.01
N PHE A 214 28.69 -1.82 7.97
CA PHE A 214 27.80 -2.30 6.92
C PHE A 214 28.37 -3.55 6.24
N LEU A 215 27.61 -4.64 6.27
CA LEU A 215 28.04 -5.97 5.81
C LEU A 215 27.74 -6.21 4.31
N GLY A 216 26.99 -5.31 3.66
CA GLY A 216 26.57 -5.46 2.27
C GLY A 216 27.59 -4.97 1.23
N GLY A 217 28.83 -4.70 1.65
CA GLY A 217 29.92 -4.29 0.76
C GLY A 217 29.98 -2.78 0.50
N HIS A 218 30.70 -2.39 -0.55
CA HIS A 218 30.93 -0.99 -0.90
C HIS A 218 29.66 -0.33 -1.45
N THR A 219 29.44 0.94 -1.11
CA THR A 219 28.28 1.74 -1.50
C THR A 219 28.73 3.01 -2.22
N THR A 220 27.99 3.41 -3.25
CA THR A 220 28.16 4.70 -3.92
C THR A 220 26.79 5.27 -4.26
N PRO A 221 26.68 6.59 -4.44
CA PRO A 221 25.44 7.19 -4.94
C PRO A 221 24.96 6.53 -6.23
N LEU A 222 23.69 6.13 -6.26
CA LEU A 222 23.03 5.44 -7.36
C LEU A 222 22.18 6.43 -8.19
N PRO A 223 22.25 6.38 -9.53
CA PRO A 223 21.52 7.32 -10.37
C PRO A 223 20.01 7.06 -10.37
N LEU A 224 19.23 7.99 -10.92
CA LEU A 224 17.82 7.74 -11.18
C LEU A 224 17.65 6.65 -12.25
N LEU A 225 16.95 5.56 -11.89
CA LEU A 225 16.66 4.46 -12.81
C LEU A 225 15.44 4.77 -13.70
N LYS A 226 15.67 4.98 -15.00
CA LYS A 226 14.63 5.31 -15.99
C LYS A 226 13.75 4.12 -16.31
N ALA A 227 12.51 4.37 -16.75
CA ALA A 227 11.54 3.31 -17.05
C ALA A 227 12.05 2.28 -18.08
N ALA A 228 12.73 2.72 -19.14
CA ALA A 228 13.25 1.83 -20.18
C ALA A 228 14.42 0.94 -19.71
N GLN A 229 15.08 1.30 -18.61
CA GLN A 229 16.17 0.52 -18.03
C GLN A 229 15.67 -0.63 -17.14
N ARG A 230 14.35 -0.74 -16.97
CA ARG A 230 13.67 -1.77 -16.17
C ARG A 230 13.07 -2.86 -17.04
N ASP A 231 13.07 -2.68 -18.37
CA ASP A 231 12.50 -3.65 -19.30
C ASP A 231 13.37 -4.92 -19.32
N PHE A 232 12.73 -6.04 -19.62
CA PHE A 232 13.40 -7.31 -19.80
C PHE A 232 13.41 -7.71 -21.27
N ASP A 233 14.39 -8.53 -21.66
CA ASP A 233 14.46 -9.12 -22.99
C ASP A 233 14.19 -10.62 -22.88
N ILE A 234 13.04 -11.05 -23.40
CA ILE A 234 12.56 -12.43 -23.33
C ILE A 234 13.49 -13.44 -24.03
N ASN A 235 14.34 -12.97 -24.94
CA ASN A 235 15.29 -13.82 -25.68
C ASN A 235 16.69 -13.84 -25.06
N ARG A 236 16.89 -13.13 -23.95
CA ARG A 236 18.21 -12.99 -23.29
C ARG A 236 18.14 -13.26 -21.80
N HIS A 237 17.10 -12.79 -21.13
CA HIS A 237 16.94 -12.90 -19.69
C HIS A 237 16.28 -14.22 -19.28
N SER A 238 16.84 -14.86 -18.25
CA SER A 238 16.25 -16.00 -17.55
C SER A 238 15.01 -15.59 -16.75
N ALA A 239 14.19 -16.56 -16.35
CA ALA A 239 13.06 -16.31 -15.44
C ALA A 239 13.51 -15.58 -14.16
N ARG A 240 14.66 -15.97 -13.59
CA ARG A 240 15.26 -15.30 -12.42
C ARG A 240 15.44 -13.79 -12.66
N MET A 241 16.07 -13.41 -13.76
CA MET A 241 16.34 -12.00 -14.06
C MET A 241 15.04 -11.22 -14.38
N ILE A 242 14.13 -11.82 -15.15
CA ILE A 242 12.82 -11.23 -15.45
C ILE A 242 12.05 -10.97 -14.15
N SER A 243 12.01 -11.95 -13.25
CA SER A 243 11.39 -11.83 -11.93
C SER A 243 11.98 -10.66 -11.14
N ARG A 244 13.32 -10.57 -11.04
CA ARG A 244 14.01 -9.46 -10.37
C ARG A 244 13.60 -8.09 -10.94
N LEU A 245 13.59 -7.92 -12.26
CA LEU A 245 13.21 -6.65 -12.92
C LEU A 245 11.77 -6.24 -12.63
N ILE A 246 10.84 -7.20 -12.64
CA ILE A 246 9.44 -6.97 -12.31
C ILE A 246 9.30 -6.61 -10.83
N ARG A 247 9.90 -7.40 -9.91
CA ARG A 247 9.83 -7.22 -8.45
C ARG A 247 10.51 -5.93 -7.97
N ALA A 248 11.62 -5.52 -8.58
CA ALA A 248 12.31 -4.25 -8.33
C ALA A 248 11.44 -3.03 -8.68
N SER A 249 10.54 -3.21 -9.65
CA SER A 249 9.63 -2.16 -10.13
C SER A 249 8.27 -2.18 -9.43
N ASP A 250 8.05 -3.11 -8.49
CA ASP A 250 6.78 -3.33 -7.80
C ASP A 250 6.78 -2.66 -6.41
N SER A 251 5.92 -1.68 -6.12
CA SER A 251 4.63 -1.40 -6.75
C SER A 251 4.62 -0.19 -7.68
N GLN A 252 5.69 0.59 -7.71
CA GLN A 252 5.92 1.71 -8.63
C GLN A 252 7.39 1.73 -9.04
N PRO A 253 7.73 2.09 -10.29
CA PRO A 253 6.81 2.59 -11.34
C PRO A 253 6.08 1.48 -12.13
N GLY A 254 6.38 0.21 -11.86
CA GLY A 254 6.03 -0.93 -12.71
C GLY A 254 7.09 -1.20 -13.77
N CYS A 255 7.25 -2.47 -14.14
CA CYS A 255 8.16 -2.86 -15.20
C CYS A 255 7.50 -2.54 -16.54
N LEU A 256 7.99 -1.51 -17.23
CA LEU A 256 7.49 -1.12 -18.55
C LEU A 256 8.08 -2.08 -19.58
N THR A 257 7.22 -2.86 -20.25
CA THR A 257 7.68 -3.81 -21.27
C THR A 257 6.98 -3.66 -22.61
N ARG A 258 7.72 -4.00 -23.67
CA ARG A 258 7.24 -4.11 -25.05
C ARG A 258 7.13 -5.56 -25.54
N MET A 259 7.30 -6.54 -24.66
CA MET A 259 7.16 -7.96 -25.00
C MET A 259 5.79 -8.25 -25.65
N PHE A 260 4.75 -7.58 -25.16
CA PHE A 260 3.40 -7.72 -25.70
C PHE A 260 3.15 -6.74 -26.85
N SER A 261 2.15 -7.02 -27.70
CA SER A 261 1.77 -6.19 -28.86
C SER A 261 1.51 -4.71 -28.53
N SER A 262 1.28 -4.37 -27.26
CA SER A 262 1.19 -3.01 -26.73
C SER A 262 2.13 -2.83 -25.53
N SER A 263 2.73 -1.64 -25.40
CA SER A 263 3.51 -1.31 -24.20
C SER A 263 2.61 -1.19 -22.98
N LEU A 264 2.98 -1.87 -21.89
CA LEU A 264 2.25 -1.88 -20.63
C LEU A 264 3.20 -2.03 -19.44
N TYR A 265 2.74 -1.64 -18.27
CA TYR A 265 3.44 -1.91 -17.02
C TYR A 265 2.97 -3.26 -16.46
N VAL A 266 3.90 -4.15 -16.15
CA VAL A 266 3.65 -5.45 -15.49
C VAL A 266 4.10 -5.45 -14.03
N TYR A 267 3.46 -6.31 -13.24
CA TYR A 267 3.68 -6.50 -11.79
C TYR A 267 3.46 -7.97 -11.41
N GLY A 268 3.99 -8.36 -10.23
CA GLY A 268 3.88 -9.72 -9.72
C GLY A 268 4.58 -10.76 -10.58
N GLY A 269 5.91 -10.68 -10.69
CA GLY A 269 6.78 -11.56 -11.48
C GLY A 269 7.16 -12.84 -10.75
N PHE A 270 6.20 -13.73 -10.50
CA PHE A 270 6.44 -15.01 -9.83
C PHE A 270 6.98 -16.04 -10.82
N ILE A 271 7.94 -16.85 -10.39
CA ILE A 271 8.51 -17.91 -11.22
C ILE A 271 7.59 -19.13 -11.17
N GLU A 272 7.38 -19.76 -12.34
CA GLU A 272 6.82 -21.10 -12.48
C GLU A 272 7.96 -22.08 -12.78
N ASP A 273 8.19 -23.03 -11.88
CA ASP A 273 9.32 -23.97 -11.94
C ASP A 273 8.98 -25.35 -11.37
N GLY A 274 7.79 -25.88 -11.69
CA GLY A 274 7.46 -27.28 -11.42
C GLY A 274 8.03 -28.26 -12.46
N GLU A 275 8.10 -29.55 -12.12
CA GLU A 275 8.62 -30.60 -13.02
C GLU A 275 7.92 -30.64 -14.39
N HIS A 276 6.62 -30.31 -14.41
CA HIS A 276 5.79 -30.22 -15.61
C HIS A 276 6.30 -29.20 -16.65
N MET A 277 7.15 -28.25 -16.25
CA MET A 277 7.74 -27.27 -17.17
C MET A 277 8.68 -27.91 -18.21
N ALA A 278 9.19 -29.12 -17.95
CA ALA A 278 10.00 -29.88 -18.90
C ALA A 278 9.19 -30.34 -20.12
N ASP A 279 7.89 -30.59 -19.95
CA ASP A 279 6.99 -31.10 -21.00
C ASP A 279 6.35 -29.97 -21.83
N ILE A 280 6.55 -28.71 -21.43
CA ILE A 280 6.00 -27.55 -22.13
C ILE A 280 6.97 -27.07 -23.23
N HIS A 281 6.67 -27.51 -24.45
CA HIS A 281 7.40 -27.13 -25.66
C HIS A 281 6.83 -25.85 -26.32
N ALA A 282 6.98 -24.72 -25.64
CA ALA A 282 6.59 -23.40 -26.16
C ALA A 282 7.81 -22.50 -26.40
N GLN A 283 7.70 -21.56 -27.34
CA GLN A 283 8.76 -20.56 -27.57
C GLN A 283 8.78 -19.52 -26.45
N PRO A 284 9.94 -18.93 -26.12
CA PRO A 284 10.01 -17.82 -25.16
C PRO A 284 9.04 -16.70 -25.50
N GLY A 285 8.34 -16.20 -24.49
CA GLY A 285 7.29 -15.18 -24.61
C GLY A 285 5.90 -15.70 -24.96
N THR A 286 5.74 -16.98 -25.26
CA THR A 286 4.42 -17.59 -25.43
C THR A 286 3.67 -17.61 -24.11
N ILE A 287 2.41 -17.17 -24.08
CA ILE A 287 1.53 -17.35 -22.92
C ILE A 287 1.14 -18.82 -22.84
N ILE A 288 1.50 -19.47 -21.73
CA ILE A 288 1.34 -20.91 -21.52
C ILE A 288 0.22 -21.26 -20.54
N GLY A 289 -0.25 -20.31 -19.74
CA GLY A 289 -1.33 -20.58 -18.79
C GLY A 289 -1.97 -19.32 -18.25
N THR A 290 -3.17 -19.49 -17.68
CA THR A 290 -3.87 -18.46 -16.93
C THR A 290 -4.36 -19.03 -15.61
N ARG A 291 -4.41 -18.21 -14.56
CA ARG A 291 -4.81 -18.64 -13.22
C ARG A 291 -5.14 -17.44 -12.34
N ASN A 292 -6.29 -17.45 -11.66
CA ASN A 292 -6.69 -16.38 -10.73
C ASN A 292 -6.46 -14.95 -11.30
N ASP A 293 -6.90 -14.70 -12.53
CA ASP A 293 -6.70 -13.44 -13.25
C ASP A 293 -5.23 -13.05 -13.57
N ALA A 294 -4.27 -13.94 -13.33
CA ALA A 294 -2.87 -13.85 -13.75
C ALA A 294 -2.59 -14.62 -15.06
N ILE A 295 -1.49 -14.26 -15.73
CA ILE A 295 -1.03 -14.89 -16.98
C ILE A 295 0.40 -15.38 -16.81
N CYS A 296 0.73 -16.57 -17.32
CA CYS A 296 2.08 -17.12 -17.30
C CYS A 296 2.65 -17.16 -18.71
N PHE A 297 3.88 -16.67 -18.90
CA PHE A 297 4.60 -16.80 -20.17
C PHE A 297 5.92 -17.58 -20.03
N ARG A 298 6.29 -18.29 -21.08
CA ARG A 298 7.50 -19.12 -21.17
C ARG A 298 8.77 -18.26 -21.23
N THR A 299 9.84 -18.66 -20.55
CA THR A 299 11.16 -18.00 -20.63
C THR A 299 12.19 -18.85 -21.36
N ILE A 300 13.34 -18.25 -21.72
CA ILE A 300 14.39 -18.91 -22.52
C ILE A 300 15.10 -20.06 -21.80
N ASP A 301 15.13 -20.02 -20.48
CA ASP A 301 15.72 -21.04 -19.60
C ASP A 301 14.77 -22.19 -19.27
N GLY A 302 13.63 -22.29 -19.95
CA GLY A 302 12.71 -23.40 -19.75
C GLY A 302 11.90 -23.32 -18.46
N LYS A 303 11.67 -22.10 -17.93
CA LYS A 303 10.75 -21.82 -16.82
C LYS A 303 9.57 -20.97 -17.29
N GLY A 304 8.71 -20.54 -16.37
CA GLY A 304 7.65 -19.57 -16.64
C GLY A 304 7.70 -18.36 -15.72
N ILE A 305 7.08 -17.26 -16.17
CA ILE A 305 6.86 -16.06 -15.35
C ILE A 305 5.38 -15.75 -15.34
N TRP A 306 4.80 -15.79 -14.14
CA TRP A 306 3.49 -15.24 -13.86
C TRP A 306 3.58 -13.72 -13.81
N VAL A 307 2.57 -13.05 -14.38
CA VAL A 307 2.27 -11.63 -14.21
C VAL A 307 0.87 -11.56 -13.62
N SER A 308 0.77 -11.17 -12.35
CA SER A 308 -0.51 -11.09 -11.66
C SER A 308 -1.28 -9.82 -12.01
N HIS A 309 -0.57 -8.70 -12.22
CA HIS A 309 -1.19 -7.39 -12.41
C HIS A 309 -0.54 -6.58 -13.52
N THR A 310 -1.34 -5.71 -14.12
CA THR A 310 -0.92 -4.88 -15.26
C THR A 310 -1.54 -3.48 -15.19
N ARG A 311 -0.92 -2.53 -15.91
CA ARG A 311 -1.42 -1.15 -16.04
C ARG A 311 -1.11 -0.59 -17.42
N ARG A 312 -2.11 0.01 -18.07
CA ARG A 312 -1.94 0.75 -19.33
C ARG A 312 -0.96 1.90 -19.16
N VAL A 313 -0.15 2.17 -20.19
CA VAL A 313 0.69 3.37 -20.24
C VAL A 313 -0.19 4.61 -20.40
N LYS A 314 0.00 5.61 -19.55
CA LYS A 314 -0.70 6.89 -19.63
C LYS A 314 -0.32 7.61 -20.93
N LYS A 315 -1.30 7.91 -21.79
CA LYS A 315 -1.13 8.74 -22.99
C LYS A 315 -1.23 10.22 -22.62
N LYS A 316 -0.75 11.11 -23.51
CA LYS A 316 -0.90 12.57 -23.34
C LYS A 316 -2.37 13.01 -23.27
N THR A 317 -3.26 12.25 -23.90
CA THR A 317 -4.72 12.48 -23.90
C THR A 317 -5.39 12.04 -22.60
N ASP A 318 -4.73 11.21 -21.79
CA ASP A 318 -5.29 10.71 -20.54
C ASP A 318 -5.07 11.76 -19.45
N ALA A 319 -6.15 12.20 -18.79
CA ALA A 319 -6.03 13.15 -17.69
C ALA A 319 -5.20 12.57 -16.53
N THR A 320 -5.43 11.29 -16.21
CA THR A 320 -4.91 10.62 -15.01
C THR A 320 -4.30 9.27 -15.36
N MET A 321 -3.59 8.64 -14.42
CA MET A 321 -3.03 7.31 -14.64
C MET A 321 -4.13 6.25 -14.71
N TRP A 322 -3.88 5.14 -15.41
CA TRP A 322 -4.82 4.00 -15.42
C TRP A 322 -4.74 3.20 -14.12
N PRO A 323 -5.84 2.53 -13.69
CA PRO A 323 -5.81 1.64 -12.54
C PRO A 323 -4.84 0.48 -12.81
N LYS A 324 -4.24 -0.02 -11.74
CA LYS A 324 -3.51 -1.30 -11.79
C LYS A 324 -4.50 -2.42 -11.54
N VAL A 325 -4.71 -3.27 -12.52
CA VAL A 325 -5.73 -4.32 -12.52
C VAL A 325 -5.09 -5.70 -12.65
N PRO A 326 -5.79 -6.79 -12.31
CA PRO A 326 -5.35 -8.14 -12.67
C PRO A 326 -5.04 -8.26 -14.18
N ALA A 327 -4.14 -9.16 -14.55
CA ALA A 327 -3.60 -9.24 -15.90
C ALA A 327 -4.65 -9.62 -16.95
N ILE A 328 -5.46 -10.65 -16.70
CA ILE A 328 -6.43 -11.17 -17.67
C ILE A 328 -7.42 -10.09 -18.16
N PRO A 329 -8.13 -9.34 -17.30
CA PRO A 329 -9.07 -8.32 -17.76
C PRO A 329 -8.46 -7.31 -18.75
N LEU A 330 -7.26 -6.81 -18.47
CA LEU A 330 -6.59 -5.88 -19.38
C LEU A 330 -6.12 -6.57 -20.66
N PHE A 331 -5.58 -7.77 -20.56
CA PHE A 331 -5.06 -8.53 -21.70
C PHE A 331 -6.18 -8.91 -22.68
N THR A 332 -7.36 -9.25 -22.17
CA THR A 332 -8.56 -9.45 -22.99
C THR A 332 -8.99 -8.15 -23.68
N ASP A 333 -9.07 -7.03 -22.93
CA ASP A 333 -9.50 -5.72 -23.44
C ASP A 333 -8.57 -5.18 -24.55
N ILE A 334 -7.29 -5.54 -24.55
CA ILE A 334 -6.33 -5.18 -25.60
C ILE A 334 -6.07 -6.31 -26.63
N GLY A 335 -6.83 -7.41 -26.56
CA GLY A 335 -6.80 -8.48 -27.56
C GLY A 335 -5.56 -9.38 -27.53
N ILE A 336 -4.84 -9.47 -26.41
CA ILE A 336 -3.73 -10.42 -26.21
C ILE A 336 -4.28 -11.82 -25.88
N ILE A 337 -5.34 -11.88 -25.07
CA ILE A 337 -5.98 -13.14 -24.65
C ILE A 337 -7.40 -13.20 -25.20
N ASP A 338 -7.75 -14.32 -25.85
CA ASP A 338 -9.14 -14.66 -26.13
C ASP A 338 -9.80 -15.19 -24.85
N ALA A 339 -10.74 -14.43 -24.29
CA ALA A 339 -11.47 -14.84 -23.10
C ALA A 339 -12.31 -16.11 -23.30
N LYS A 340 -12.60 -16.50 -24.54
CA LYS A 340 -13.33 -17.76 -24.83
C LYS A 340 -12.43 -18.98 -24.81
N ASN A 341 -11.14 -18.82 -25.12
CA ASN A 341 -10.18 -19.90 -25.23
C ASN A 341 -8.82 -19.46 -24.64
N PRO A 342 -8.72 -19.26 -23.32
CA PRO A 342 -7.46 -18.88 -22.70
C PRO A 342 -6.42 -20.02 -22.87
N PRO A 343 -5.12 -19.70 -23.02
CA PRO A 343 -4.07 -20.71 -23.01
C PRO A 343 -4.06 -21.49 -21.70
N GLN A 344 -4.04 -22.83 -21.79
CA GLN A 344 -4.11 -23.74 -20.63
C GLN A 344 -3.15 -24.93 -20.81
N LEU A 345 -1.84 -24.67 -20.88
CA LEU A 345 -0.80 -25.71 -20.86
C LEU A 345 -0.31 -26.04 -19.44
N LEU A 346 -0.72 -25.23 -18.45
CA LEU A 346 -0.43 -25.44 -17.03
C LEU A 346 -1.61 -26.15 -16.35
N SER A 347 -1.29 -26.96 -15.35
CA SER A 347 -2.31 -27.61 -14.51
C SER A 347 -3.04 -26.61 -13.64
N ASP A 348 -4.32 -26.91 -13.38
CA ASP A 348 -5.12 -26.20 -12.39
C ASP A 348 -4.58 -26.43 -10.99
N HIS A 349 -4.92 -25.51 -10.08
CA HIS A 349 -4.66 -25.71 -8.66
C HIS A 349 -5.44 -26.91 -8.11
N PRO A 350 -4.92 -27.55 -7.05
CA PRO A 350 -5.61 -28.65 -6.42
C PRO A 350 -6.94 -28.19 -5.79
N GLU A 351 -7.99 -29.01 -5.92
CA GLU A 351 -9.34 -28.68 -5.42
C GLU A 351 -9.41 -28.57 -3.89
N ASP A 352 -8.45 -29.18 -3.17
CA ASP A 352 -8.32 -29.14 -1.71
C ASP A 352 -7.45 -27.96 -1.21
N PHE A 353 -6.97 -27.12 -2.13
CA PHE A 353 -6.15 -25.94 -1.85
C PHE A 353 -4.84 -26.23 -1.10
N HIS A 354 -4.29 -27.44 -1.14
CA HIS A 354 -2.99 -27.67 -0.49
C HIS A 354 -1.89 -26.81 -1.13
N ARG A 355 -0.91 -26.43 -0.32
CA ARG A 355 0.25 -25.67 -0.79
C ARG A 355 1.11 -26.52 -1.72
N LEU A 356 1.45 -25.99 -2.89
CA LEU A 356 2.34 -26.64 -3.84
C LEU A 356 3.81 -26.49 -3.40
N GLU A 357 4.60 -27.56 -3.55
CA GLU A 357 6.01 -27.64 -3.10
C GLU A 357 7.03 -27.13 -4.13
N TYR A 358 6.59 -26.42 -5.17
CA TYR A 358 7.44 -25.81 -6.19
C TYR A 358 7.07 -24.34 -6.39
N PRO A 359 7.99 -23.49 -6.89
CA PRO A 359 7.71 -22.09 -7.17
C PRO A 359 6.59 -21.95 -8.20
N THR A 360 5.47 -21.36 -7.79
CA THR A 360 4.30 -21.09 -8.63
C THR A 360 3.46 -19.96 -8.05
N PHE A 361 2.54 -19.43 -8.85
CA PHE A 361 1.59 -18.42 -8.38
C PHE A 361 0.40 -19.09 -7.69
N GLN A 362 0.42 -19.08 -6.35
CA GLN A 362 -0.66 -19.58 -5.49
C GLN A 362 -1.01 -18.58 -4.39
N GLU A 363 -2.05 -17.76 -4.64
CA GLU A 363 -2.48 -16.72 -3.70
C GLU A 363 -3.21 -17.28 -2.47
N VAL A 364 -3.87 -18.44 -2.59
CA VAL A 364 -4.66 -19.06 -1.52
C VAL A 364 -4.27 -20.52 -1.36
N PHE A 365 -3.93 -20.91 -0.14
CA PHE A 365 -3.63 -22.30 0.20
C PHE A 365 -3.92 -22.63 1.67
N ILE A 366 -4.14 -23.92 1.92
CA ILE A 366 -4.45 -24.47 3.24
C ILE A 366 -3.31 -25.41 3.66
N GLU A 367 -2.79 -25.20 4.85
CA GLU A 367 -1.87 -26.12 5.52
C GLU A 367 -2.57 -26.69 6.77
N TYR A 368 -2.52 -28.01 6.95
CA TYR A 368 -3.06 -28.65 8.14
C TYR A 368 -1.92 -29.09 9.05
N ASP A 369 -2.08 -28.85 10.34
CA ASP A 369 -1.14 -29.30 11.37
C ASP A 369 -1.86 -30.12 12.43
N THR A 370 -1.13 -31.00 13.11
CA THR A 370 -1.61 -31.75 14.27
C THR A 370 -0.73 -31.39 15.45
N ILE A 371 -1.32 -30.72 16.44
CA ILE A 371 -0.59 -30.29 17.62
C ILE A 371 -0.21 -31.50 18.49
N SER A 372 0.71 -31.32 19.43
CA SER A 372 1.24 -32.39 20.30
C SER A 372 0.18 -33.22 21.04
N THR A 373 -0.98 -32.64 21.34
CA THR A 373 -2.09 -33.30 22.01
C THR A 373 -3.05 -34.05 21.06
N GLY A 374 -2.76 -34.08 19.75
CA GLY A 374 -3.49 -34.84 18.73
C GLY A 374 -4.62 -34.07 18.02
N GLN A 375 -4.89 -32.82 18.40
CA GLN A 375 -5.89 -31.97 17.75
C GLN A 375 -5.39 -31.40 16.42
N ARG A 376 -6.30 -31.32 15.45
CA ARG A 376 -6.03 -30.81 14.11
C ARG A 376 -6.35 -29.31 13.99
N VAL A 377 -5.48 -28.57 13.30
CA VAL A 377 -5.60 -27.14 13.02
C VAL A 377 -5.46 -26.89 11.52
N ALA A 378 -6.28 -25.99 10.98
CA ALA A 378 -6.16 -25.52 9.60
C ALA A 378 -5.58 -24.10 9.57
N TYR A 379 -4.57 -23.87 8.74
CA TYR A 379 -3.96 -22.57 8.48
C TYR A 379 -4.30 -22.16 7.05
N LEU A 380 -5.05 -21.07 6.89
CA LEU A 380 -5.42 -20.52 5.59
C LEU A 380 -4.57 -19.28 5.30
N THR A 381 -3.69 -19.39 4.32
CA THR A 381 -2.95 -18.25 3.76
C THR A 381 -3.71 -17.68 2.57
N PHE A 382 -3.80 -16.34 2.52
CA PHE A 382 -4.36 -15.60 1.40
C PHE A 382 -3.51 -14.34 1.14
N ASP A 383 -2.57 -14.41 0.19
CA ASP A 383 -1.67 -13.30 -0.15
C ASP A 383 -2.17 -12.55 -1.39
N PHE A 384 -3.27 -11.84 -1.22
CA PHE A 384 -3.81 -11.00 -2.29
C PHE A 384 -2.94 -9.76 -2.47
N TYR A 385 -2.70 -9.39 -3.73
CA TYR A 385 -1.81 -8.29 -4.08
C TYR A 385 -2.22 -6.96 -3.42
N ASN A 386 -1.31 -6.36 -2.64
CA ASN A 386 -1.55 -5.19 -1.76
C ASN A 386 -2.69 -5.38 -0.74
N GLY A 387 -3.03 -6.62 -0.36
CA GLY A 387 -4.13 -6.96 0.55
C GLY A 387 -5.52 -6.58 0.04
N ALA A 388 -5.66 -6.16 -1.22
CA ALA A 388 -6.94 -5.76 -1.80
C ALA A 388 -7.69 -7.00 -2.29
N MET A 389 -8.95 -7.16 -1.89
CA MET A 389 -9.73 -8.37 -2.11
C MET A 389 -10.80 -8.11 -3.17
N SER A 390 -10.58 -8.58 -4.40
CA SER A 390 -11.56 -8.45 -5.47
C SER A 390 -12.77 -9.36 -5.24
N THR A 391 -13.87 -9.13 -5.97
CA THR A 391 -15.04 -10.01 -5.92
C THR A 391 -14.67 -11.48 -6.16
N ASN A 392 -13.78 -11.76 -7.13
CA ASN A 392 -13.32 -13.11 -7.43
C ASN A 392 -12.45 -13.70 -6.31
N GLN A 393 -11.52 -12.90 -5.75
CA GLN A 393 -10.67 -13.33 -4.65
C GLN A 393 -11.47 -13.63 -3.37
N CYS A 394 -12.49 -12.82 -3.03
CA CYS A 394 -13.40 -13.11 -1.92
C CYS A 394 -14.15 -14.43 -2.14
N ARG A 395 -14.65 -14.70 -3.36
CA ARG A 395 -15.32 -15.96 -3.69
C ARG A 395 -14.36 -17.16 -3.62
N HIS A 396 -13.12 -16.99 -4.10
CA HIS A 396 -12.07 -18.00 -4.02
C HIS A 396 -11.74 -18.33 -2.55
N MET A 397 -11.63 -17.30 -1.70
CA MET A 397 -11.43 -17.48 -0.26
C MET A 397 -12.63 -18.17 0.41
N CYS A 398 -13.87 -17.83 0.04
CA CYS A 398 -15.05 -18.57 0.50
C CYS A 398 -15.03 -20.05 0.11
N ALA A 399 -14.53 -20.39 -1.08
CA ALA A 399 -14.37 -21.79 -1.50
C ALA A 399 -13.35 -22.52 -0.63
N ALA A 400 -12.19 -21.89 -0.35
CA ALA A 400 -11.19 -22.46 0.56
C ALA A 400 -11.72 -22.63 1.99
N LEU A 401 -12.44 -21.65 2.53
CA LEU A 401 -13.06 -21.75 3.87
C LEU A 401 -14.11 -22.87 3.94
N ARG A 402 -14.91 -23.05 2.89
CA ARG A 402 -15.85 -24.18 2.79
C ARG A 402 -15.13 -25.51 2.68
N CYS A 403 -14.04 -25.60 1.92
CA CYS A 403 -13.19 -26.78 1.89
C CYS A 403 -12.69 -27.16 3.29
N ILE A 404 -12.24 -26.18 4.10
CA ILE A 404 -11.87 -26.43 5.51
C ILE A 404 -13.07 -26.99 6.30
N LEU A 405 -14.27 -26.41 6.16
CA LEU A 405 -15.46 -26.91 6.84
C LEU A 405 -15.83 -28.33 6.41
N ASP A 406 -15.69 -28.67 5.13
CA ASP A 406 -16.00 -30.01 4.60
C ASP A 406 -15.05 -31.09 5.12
N THR A 407 -13.82 -30.71 5.46
CA THR A 407 -12.85 -31.63 6.09
C THR A 407 -13.07 -31.83 7.59
N HIS A 408 -13.94 -31.05 8.23
CA HIS A 408 -14.31 -31.23 9.65
C HIS A 408 -15.37 -32.33 9.77
N THR A 409 -14.97 -33.49 10.28
CA THR A 409 -15.86 -34.64 10.48
C THR A 409 -15.74 -35.19 11.90
N GLU A 410 -16.68 -36.02 12.34
CA GLU A 410 -16.60 -36.68 13.65
C GLU A 410 -15.32 -37.53 13.81
N LEU A 411 -14.80 -38.09 12.71
CA LEU A 411 -13.59 -38.91 12.68
C LEU A 411 -12.30 -38.08 12.58
N SER A 412 -12.39 -36.85 12.06
CA SER A 412 -11.26 -35.93 11.91
C SER A 412 -11.70 -34.51 12.26
N PRO A 413 -11.92 -34.22 13.56
CA PRO A 413 -12.42 -32.92 13.99
C PRO A 413 -11.32 -31.85 13.93
N LEU A 414 -11.66 -30.71 13.36
CA LEU A 414 -10.86 -29.49 13.48
C LEU A 414 -11.12 -28.80 14.82
N SER A 415 -10.04 -28.42 15.50
CA SER A 415 -10.11 -27.61 16.73
C SER A 415 -10.02 -26.11 16.45
N ALA A 416 -9.27 -25.72 15.40
CA ALA A 416 -9.15 -24.32 15.02
C ALA A 416 -8.91 -24.12 13.52
N MET A 417 -9.26 -22.93 13.03
CA MET A 417 -8.93 -22.38 11.72
C MET A 417 -8.24 -21.01 11.92
N VAL A 418 -7.06 -20.85 11.34
CA VAL A 418 -6.20 -19.67 11.47
C VAL A 418 -6.11 -18.95 10.12
N LEU A 419 -6.55 -17.70 10.07
CA LEU A 419 -6.39 -16.79 8.94
C LEU A 419 -5.03 -16.08 9.04
N LEU A 420 -4.12 -16.34 8.11
CA LEU A 420 -2.76 -15.80 8.14
C LEU A 420 -2.55 -14.54 7.30
N GLY A 421 -3.43 -14.28 6.32
CA GLY A 421 -3.20 -13.29 5.27
C GLY A 421 -1.85 -13.48 4.58
N GLY A 422 -1.30 -12.42 3.98
CA GLY A 422 0.02 -12.42 3.36
C GLY A 422 0.85 -11.19 3.76
N SER A 423 1.47 -10.54 2.76
CA SER A 423 2.25 -9.31 2.97
C SER A 423 1.43 -8.16 3.59
N TYR A 424 0.11 -8.23 3.42
CA TYR A 424 -0.90 -7.57 4.23
C TYR A 424 -1.81 -8.66 4.79
N PHE A 425 -2.42 -8.42 5.95
CA PHE A 425 -3.55 -9.25 6.34
C PHE A 425 -4.72 -9.03 5.36
N SER A 426 -5.22 -7.80 5.27
CA SER A 426 -6.20 -7.38 4.26
C SER A 426 -6.42 -5.86 4.33
N ASN A 427 -6.70 -5.24 3.18
CA ASN A 427 -7.11 -3.83 3.06
C ASN A 427 -8.59 -3.69 2.64
N GLY A 428 -9.36 -4.79 2.65
CA GLY A 428 -10.77 -4.83 2.24
C GLY A 428 -10.96 -4.86 0.72
N ILE A 429 -12.05 -4.27 0.24
CA ILE A 429 -12.47 -4.32 -1.18
C ILE A 429 -11.42 -3.79 -2.17
N HIS A 430 -11.43 -4.33 -3.40
CA HIS A 430 -10.39 -4.03 -4.39
C HIS A 430 -10.70 -2.79 -5.24
N LEU A 431 -10.38 -1.61 -4.71
CA LEU A 431 -10.69 -0.32 -5.34
C LEU A 431 -10.19 -0.16 -6.78
N ASN A 432 -9.05 -0.76 -7.17
CA ASN A 432 -8.60 -0.68 -8.56
C ASN A 432 -9.47 -1.50 -9.53
N VAL A 433 -10.02 -2.64 -9.09
CA VAL A 433 -10.91 -3.49 -9.91
C VAL A 433 -12.24 -2.77 -10.05
N ILE A 434 -12.75 -2.23 -8.94
CA ILE A 434 -13.95 -1.39 -8.91
C ILE A 434 -13.83 -0.19 -9.85
N GLU A 435 -12.71 0.54 -9.81
CA GLU A 435 -12.51 1.74 -10.63
C GLU A 435 -12.28 1.41 -12.11
N ALA A 436 -11.81 0.20 -12.43
CA ALA A 436 -11.65 -0.27 -13.80
C ALA A 436 -12.93 -0.89 -14.38
N ALA A 437 -13.90 -1.25 -13.53
CA ALA A 437 -15.16 -1.84 -13.97
C ALA A 437 -16.00 -0.84 -14.78
N PRO A 438 -16.80 -1.30 -15.77
CA PRO A 438 -17.71 -0.44 -16.52
C PRO A 438 -18.72 0.31 -15.64
N ASP A 439 -19.18 -0.35 -14.57
CA ASP A 439 -19.99 0.25 -13.52
C ASP A 439 -19.33 0.03 -12.17
N SER A 440 -18.65 1.07 -11.70
CA SER A 440 -17.97 1.06 -10.41
C SER A 440 -18.91 0.95 -9.21
N ALA A 441 -20.16 1.42 -9.29
CA ALA A 441 -21.11 1.31 -8.18
C ALA A 441 -21.56 -0.14 -8.04
N TYR A 442 -21.90 -0.77 -9.17
CA TYR A 442 -22.25 -2.19 -9.20
C TYR A 442 -21.10 -3.09 -8.74
N GLU A 443 -19.87 -2.86 -9.22
CA GLU A 443 -18.71 -3.66 -8.78
C GLU A 443 -18.40 -3.43 -7.29
N SER A 444 -18.58 -2.20 -6.78
CA SER A 444 -18.45 -1.93 -5.33
C SER A 444 -19.43 -2.78 -4.52
N TRP A 445 -20.68 -2.87 -4.99
CA TRP A 445 -21.72 -3.66 -4.35
C TRP A 445 -21.47 -5.17 -4.41
N ALA A 446 -21.04 -5.67 -5.56
CA ALA A 446 -20.67 -7.07 -5.72
C ALA A 446 -19.49 -7.44 -4.81
N ASN A 447 -18.47 -6.57 -4.76
CA ASN A 447 -17.27 -6.82 -3.97
C ASN A 447 -17.55 -6.79 -2.46
N ILE A 448 -18.32 -5.81 -1.96
CA ILE A 448 -18.64 -5.75 -0.52
C ILE A 448 -19.53 -6.92 -0.09
N ASN A 449 -20.46 -7.36 -0.94
CA ASN A 449 -21.26 -8.55 -0.64
C ASN A 449 -20.39 -9.82 -0.59
N ALA A 450 -19.46 -9.99 -1.52
CA ALA A 450 -18.53 -11.11 -1.50
C ALA A 450 -17.60 -11.09 -0.26
N MET A 451 -17.16 -9.89 0.16
CA MET A 451 -16.40 -9.73 1.40
C MET A 451 -17.24 -10.08 2.64
N ASN A 452 -18.51 -9.66 2.68
CA ASN A 452 -19.43 -10.02 3.76
C ASN A 452 -19.70 -11.52 3.84
N ASP A 453 -19.68 -12.23 2.71
CA ASP A 453 -19.82 -13.69 2.70
C ASP A 453 -18.62 -14.37 3.38
N VAL A 454 -17.39 -13.85 3.19
CA VAL A 454 -16.19 -14.34 3.90
C VAL A 454 -16.35 -14.13 5.41
N VAL A 455 -16.74 -12.93 5.83
CA VAL A 455 -16.89 -12.60 7.26
C VAL A 455 -18.02 -13.40 7.91
N LEU A 456 -19.10 -13.66 7.17
CA LEU A 456 -20.22 -14.47 7.65
C LEU A 456 -19.79 -15.90 7.96
N LEU A 457 -18.95 -16.53 7.12
CA LEU A 457 -18.41 -17.87 7.40
C LEU A 457 -17.68 -17.89 8.74
N VAL A 458 -16.86 -16.86 9.04
CA VAL A 458 -16.11 -16.74 10.30
C VAL A 458 -17.05 -16.54 11.49
N LEU A 459 -18.07 -15.68 11.37
CA LEU A 459 -19.00 -15.39 12.47
C LEU A 459 -20.01 -16.52 12.73
N GLN A 460 -20.43 -17.24 11.69
CA GLN A 460 -21.58 -18.15 11.75
C GLN A 460 -21.18 -19.61 11.54
N ASP A 461 -20.58 -19.94 10.39
CA ASP A 461 -20.41 -21.34 9.97
C ASP A 461 -19.35 -22.08 10.81
N PHE A 462 -18.19 -21.45 11.05
CA PHE A 462 -17.17 -22.03 11.94
C PHE A 462 -17.67 -22.13 13.39
N ALA A 463 -18.40 -21.11 13.86
CA ALA A 463 -18.99 -21.11 15.19
C ALA A 463 -20.04 -22.24 15.36
N ALA A 464 -20.88 -22.47 14.34
CA ALA A 464 -21.88 -23.55 14.34
C ALA A 464 -21.25 -24.96 14.37
N LYS A 465 -20.01 -25.10 13.91
CA LYS A 465 -19.21 -26.34 13.98
C LYS A 465 -18.31 -26.40 15.22
N ASN A 466 -18.37 -25.42 16.12
CA ASN A 466 -17.52 -25.32 17.29
C ASN A 466 -16.01 -25.39 16.94
N ILE A 467 -15.63 -24.78 15.81
CA ILE A 467 -14.23 -24.62 15.39
C ILE A 467 -13.80 -23.22 15.81
N MET A 468 -12.71 -23.12 16.56
CA MET A 468 -12.15 -21.82 16.97
C MET A 468 -11.58 -21.08 15.76
N THR A 469 -11.92 -19.80 15.61
CA THR A 469 -11.40 -18.94 14.54
C THR A 469 -10.34 -18.00 15.08
N VAL A 470 -9.18 -17.95 14.43
CA VAL A 470 -8.06 -17.07 14.78
C VAL A 470 -7.71 -16.20 13.59
N ALA A 471 -7.65 -14.88 13.76
CA ALA A 471 -7.03 -13.98 12.79
C ALA A 471 -5.61 -13.63 13.26
N ALA A 472 -4.60 -14.05 12.51
CA ALA A 472 -3.20 -13.83 12.81
C ALA A 472 -2.59 -12.82 11.83
N LEU A 473 -2.54 -11.56 12.25
CA LEU A 473 -2.07 -10.44 11.44
C LEU A 473 -0.55 -10.42 11.46
N ARG A 474 0.04 -10.88 10.34
CA ARG A 474 1.49 -10.79 10.07
C ARG A 474 1.87 -9.51 9.35
N GLY A 475 0.93 -8.98 8.56
CA GLY A 475 1.04 -7.71 7.85
C GLY A 475 -0.06 -6.73 8.25
N ASN A 476 0.06 -5.50 7.75
CA ASN A 476 -0.90 -4.42 8.03
C ASN A 476 -2.32 -4.79 7.60
N ALA A 477 -3.31 -4.17 8.25
CA ALA A 477 -4.71 -4.29 7.90
C ALA A 477 -5.38 -2.92 7.78
N ALA A 478 -6.34 -2.77 6.87
CA ALA A 478 -7.09 -1.52 6.71
C ALA A 478 -8.56 -1.79 6.35
N ALA A 479 -9.44 -0.85 6.72
CA ALA A 479 -10.86 -0.86 6.42
C ALA A 479 -11.50 -2.24 6.69
N GLY A 480 -12.11 -2.85 5.67
CA GLY A 480 -12.74 -4.18 5.76
C GLY A 480 -11.81 -5.31 6.21
N GLY A 481 -10.49 -5.16 6.01
CA GLY A 481 -9.53 -6.14 6.52
C GLY A 481 -9.37 -6.13 8.03
N VAL A 482 -9.53 -4.97 8.69
CA VAL A 482 -9.55 -4.90 10.16
C VAL A 482 -10.85 -5.49 10.70
N ALA A 483 -11.97 -5.25 10.03
CA ALA A 483 -13.26 -5.85 10.38
C ALA A 483 -13.28 -7.38 10.20
N LEU A 484 -12.66 -7.90 9.14
CA LEU A 484 -12.45 -9.34 8.94
C LEU A 484 -11.66 -9.96 10.10
N ALA A 485 -10.56 -9.32 10.51
CA ALA A 485 -9.80 -9.77 11.66
C ALA A 485 -10.66 -9.78 12.94
N ALA A 486 -11.34 -8.66 13.22
CA ALA A 486 -12.18 -8.49 14.41
C ALA A 486 -13.34 -9.49 14.48
N ALA A 487 -13.75 -10.12 13.39
CA ALA A 487 -14.81 -11.13 13.38
C ALA A 487 -14.38 -12.49 13.99
N ALA A 488 -13.07 -12.78 14.06
CA ALA A 488 -12.55 -14.01 14.63
C ALA A 488 -12.86 -14.13 16.15
N ASP A 489 -12.70 -15.32 16.73
CA ASP A 489 -12.76 -15.49 18.19
C ASP A 489 -11.54 -14.87 18.87
N LEU A 490 -10.37 -15.04 18.24
CA LEU A 490 -9.08 -14.52 18.71
C LEU A 490 -8.39 -13.73 17.59
N VAL A 491 -7.86 -12.55 17.93
CA VAL A 491 -7.00 -11.75 17.06
C VAL A 491 -5.59 -11.70 17.66
N ILE A 492 -4.63 -12.25 16.91
CA ILE A 492 -3.20 -12.17 17.19
C ILE A 492 -2.59 -11.20 16.18
N ALA A 493 -1.75 -10.28 16.64
CA ALA A 493 -1.00 -9.38 15.75
C ALA A 493 0.49 -9.40 16.07
N GLY A 494 1.33 -9.32 15.04
CA GLY A 494 2.74 -8.98 15.24
C GLY A 494 2.87 -7.54 15.75
N GLU A 495 3.84 -7.28 16.63
CA GLU A 495 4.08 -5.95 17.24
C GLU A 495 4.30 -4.83 16.20
N ASN A 496 4.72 -5.23 14.99
CA ASN A 496 5.03 -4.34 13.88
C ASN A 496 3.82 -3.97 13.00
N VAL A 497 2.67 -4.61 13.22
CA VAL A 497 1.45 -4.37 12.46
C VAL A 497 0.88 -2.97 12.74
N VAL A 498 0.42 -2.33 11.67
CA VAL A 498 -0.39 -1.11 11.70
C VAL A 498 -1.79 -1.44 11.19
N MET A 499 -2.80 -1.03 11.95
CA MET A 499 -4.21 -1.16 11.60
C MET A 499 -4.81 0.21 11.28
N ASN A 500 -5.61 0.27 10.22
CA ASN A 500 -6.37 1.46 9.83
C ASN A 500 -7.86 1.12 9.81
N PRO A 501 -8.57 1.13 10.96
CA PRO A 501 -10.01 0.82 11.04
C PRO A 501 -10.91 1.95 10.49
N ALA A 502 -10.54 2.52 9.34
CA ALA A 502 -11.16 3.70 8.76
C ALA A 502 -11.79 3.41 7.39
N TYR A 503 -13.07 3.77 7.24
CA TYR A 503 -13.81 3.74 5.97
C TYR A 503 -14.12 5.15 5.45
N ARG A 504 -14.31 6.07 6.40
CA ARG A 504 -14.85 7.40 6.17
C ARG A 504 -13.93 8.29 5.33
N THR A 505 -12.61 8.09 5.42
CA THR A 505 -11.60 8.75 4.56
C THR A 505 -11.73 8.41 3.09
N LEU A 506 -12.36 7.29 2.76
CA LEU A 506 -12.69 6.86 1.40
C LEU A 506 -14.15 7.18 1.04
N GLY A 507 -14.89 7.82 1.95
CA GLY A 507 -16.30 8.15 1.76
C GLY A 507 -17.24 6.97 1.94
N LEU A 508 -16.83 5.95 2.68
CA LEU A 508 -17.63 4.75 2.90
C LEU A 508 -18.08 4.64 4.37
N PHE A 509 -19.22 3.99 4.56
CA PHE A 509 -19.67 3.53 5.87
C PHE A 509 -18.96 2.25 6.34
N GLY A 510 -18.70 1.29 5.42
CA GLY A 510 -18.18 -0.06 5.71
C GLY A 510 -19.31 -1.09 5.95
N SER A 511 -19.11 -2.37 5.64
CA SER A 511 -20.18 -3.37 5.80
C SER A 511 -19.74 -4.80 6.17
N GLU A 512 -18.51 -4.98 6.60
CA GLU A 512 -17.95 -6.26 6.99
C GLU A 512 -18.34 -6.66 8.43
N TYR A 513 -19.61 -6.44 8.82
CA TYR A 513 -20.14 -6.65 10.18
C TYR A 513 -19.36 -5.88 11.25
N HIS A 514 -18.74 -4.75 10.89
CA HIS A 514 -17.95 -3.94 11.82
C HIS A 514 -18.80 -3.36 12.95
N THR A 515 -20.09 -3.09 12.70
CA THR A 515 -21.05 -2.67 13.75
C THR A 515 -21.36 -3.78 14.75
N VAL A 516 -21.05 -5.04 14.42
CA VAL A 516 -21.13 -6.17 15.35
C VAL A 516 -19.77 -6.38 16.03
N SER A 517 -18.72 -6.56 15.24
CA SER A 517 -17.41 -6.98 15.75
C SER A 517 -16.69 -5.88 16.54
N TYR A 518 -16.70 -4.62 16.07
CA TYR A 518 -16.03 -3.53 16.79
C TYR A 518 -16.76 -3.25 18.11
N TYR A 519 -18.08 -3.03 18.08
CA TYR A 519 -18.84 -2.74 19.29
C TYR A 519 -18.85 -3.90 20.27
N GLY A 520 -18.85 -5.13 19.78
CA GLY A 520 -18.70 -6.33 20.59
C GLY A 520 -17.39 -6.39 21.36
N ARG A 521 -16.28 -6.09 20.67
CA ARG A 521 -14.92 -6.18 21.24
C ARG A 521 -14.57 -5.01 22.14
N VAL A 522 -14.77 -3.78 21.66
CA VAL A 522 -14.24 -2.57 22.32
C VAL A 522 -15.33 -1.70 22.95
N GLY A 523 -16.61 -2.07 22.80
CA GLY A 523 -17.74 -1.25 23.22
C GLY A 523 -18.12 -0.17 22.18
N TYR A 524 -19.31 0.41 22.36
CA TYR A 524 -19.88 1.36 21.40
C TYR A 524 -19.02 2.62 21.21
N ASP A 525 -18.62 3.27 22.31
CA ASP A 525 -17.92 4.55 22.25
C ASP A 525 -16.54 4.43 21.60
N VAL A 526 -15.75 3.42 22.01
CA VAL A 526 -14.43 3.17 21.42
C VAL A 526 -14.56 2.74 19.96
N GLY A 527 -15.50 1.85 19.63
CA GLY A 527 -15.74 1.42 18.25
C GLY A 527 -16.15 2.57 17.35
N ARG A 528 -16.97 3.51 17.87
CA ARG A 528 -17.33 4.74 17.17
C ARG A 528 -16.10 5.63 16.96
N HIS A 529 -15.22 5.79 17.94
CA HIS A 529 -13.99 6.56 17.80
C HIS A 529 -13.05 5.98 16.74
N LEU A 530 -12.85 4.66 16.71
CA LEU A 530 -12.03 4.00 15.69
C LEU A 530 -12.49 4.34 14.26
N LEU A 531 -13.81 4.37 14.03
CA LEU A 531 -14.39 4.70 12.73
C LEU A 531 -14.34 6.20 12.37
N ARG A 532 -14.30 7.08 13.37
CA ARG A 532 -14.42 8.54 13.20
C ARG A 532 -13.11 9.29 13.24
N ASP A 533 -12.17 8.88 14.08
CA ASP A 533 -10.90 9.58 14.26
C ASP A 533 -10.02 9.36 13.02
N MET A 534 -10.17 8.22 12.35
CA MET A 534 -9.48 7.87 11.10
C MET A 534 -7.95 7.97 11.20
N LEU A 535 -7.43 7.64 12.39
CA LEU A 535 -6.01 7.56 12.69
C LEU A 535 -5.52 6.11 12.57
N PRO A 536 -4.25 5.89 12.20
CA PRO A 536 -3.64 4.57 12.31
C PRO A 536 -3.58 4.15 13.78
N VAL A 537 -3.64 2.84 14.03
CA VAL A 537 -3.57 2.22 15.36
C VAL A 537 -2.47 1.19 15.35
N SER A 538 -1.59 1.22 16.35
CA SER A 538 -0.54 0.20 16.52
C SER A 538 -1.11 -1.12 17.06
N ALA A 539 -0.38 -2.22 16.88
CA ALA A 539 -0.75 -3.50 17.47
C ALA A 539 -0.98 -3.41 19.00
N GLN A 540 -0.11 -2.67 19.70
CA GLN A 540 -0.22 -2.49 21.15
C GLN A 540 -1.44 -1.63 21.53
N GLN A 541 -1.68 -0.51 20.85
CA GLN A 541 -2.87 0.31 21.10
C GLN A 541 -4.17 -0.47 20.84
N ALA A 542 -4.20 -1.27 19.77
CA ALA A 542 -5.34 -2.13 19.45
C ALA A 542 -5.58 -3.19 20.53
N ARG A 543 -4.51 -3.69 21.16
CA ARG A 543 -4.61 -4.59 22.30
C ARG A 543 -5.15 -3.89 23.55
N ASP A 544 -4.64 -2.70 23.85
CA ASP A 544 -5.03 -1.94 25.04
C ASP A 544 -6.52 -1.59 25.03
N ILE A 545 -7.10 -1.35 23.84
CA ILE A 545 -8.54 -1.10 23.68
C ILE A 545 -9.39 -2.35 23.51
N GLY A 546 -8.80 -3.54 23.38
CA GLY A 546 -9.49 -4.83 23.22
C GLY A 546 -9.86 -5.24 21.78
N LEU A 547 -9.38 -4.52 20.76
CA LEU A 547 -9.60 -4.89 19.35
C LEU A 547 -8.72 -6.10 18.95
N VAL A 548 -7.50 -6.15 19.47
CA VAL A 548 -6.55 -7.26 19.35
C VAL A 548 -6.46 -7.96 20.70
N ASP A 549 -6.42 -9.29 20.72
CA ASP A 549 -6.33 -10.04 21.97
C ASP A 549 -4.86 -10.18 22.40
N ILE A 550 -3.95 -10.41 21.43
CA ILE A 550 -2.56 -10.78 21.68
C ILE A 550 -1.63 -10.07 20.71
N VAL A 551 -0.55 -9.50 21.25
CA VAL A 551 0.55 -8.94 20.47
C VAL A 551 1.78 -9.81 20.69
N LEU A 552 2.36 -10.31 19.60
CA LEU A 552 3.56 -11.15 19.63
C LEU A 552 4.76 -10.37 19.08
N PRO A 553 5.95 -10.51 19.70
CA PRO A 553 7.16 -9.89 19.18
C PRO A 553 7.66 -10.61 17.93
N GLY A 554 8.54 -9.95 17.18
CA GLY A 554 9.20 -10.51 16.01
C GLY A 554 8.47 -10.27 14.69
N TYR A 555 8.97 -10.94 13.65
CA TYR A 555 8.51 -10.83 12.26
C TYR A 555 8.99 -12.06 11.47
N GLY A 556 8.45 -12.27 10.26
CA GLY A 556 8.79 -13.42 9.41
C GLY A 556 8.62 -14.75 10.15
N ASP A 557 9.55 -15.68 9.93
CA ASP A 557 9.50 -17.04 10.51
C ASP A 557 9.44 -17.05 12.04
N ALA A 558 10.04 -16.07 12.71
CA ALA A 558 9.98 -15.96 14.17
C ALA A 558 8.55 -15.64 14.65
N LEU A 559 7.84 -14.76 13.94
CA LEU A 559 6.44 -14.47 14.23
C LEU A 559 5.54 -15.65 13.87
N ASP A 560 5.78 -16.32 12.74
CA ASP A 560 5.03 -17.50 12.33
C ASP A 560 5.17 -18.62 13.38
N THR A 561 6.40 -18.90 13.82
CA THR A 561 6.66 -19.85 14.90
C THR A 561 5.95 -19.46 16.21
N ALA A 562 5.97 -18.16 16.56
CA ALA A 562 5.28 -17.67 17.76
C ALA A 562 3.76 -17.84 17.67
N ILE A 563 3.17 -17.59 16.49
CA ILE A 563 1.74 -17.80 16.23
C ILE A 563 1.37 -19.28 16.38
N HIS A 564 2.10 -20.18 15.70
CA HIS A 564 1.86 -21.63 15.78
C HIS A 564 1.98 -22.15 17.22
N THR A 565 3.00 -21.70 17.93
CA THR A 565 3.22 -22.04 19.35
C THR A 565 2.07 -21.56 20.22
N HIS A 566 1.62 -20.32 20.01
CA HIS A 566 0.54 -19.72 20.77
C HIS A 566 -0.79 -20.46 20.54
N VAL A 567 -1.15 -20.69 19.27
CA VAL A 567 -2.36 -21.43 18.90
C VAL A 567 -2.34 -22.85 19.48
N SER A 568 -1.21 -23.54 19.40
CA SER A 568 -1.05 -24.87 19.99
C SER A 568 -1.28 -24.86 21.50
N ASN A 569 -0.66 -23.93 22.22
CA ASN A 569 -0.82 -23.81 23.68
C ASN A 569 -2.26 -23.49 24.09
N LEU A 570 -2.93 -22.62 23.33
CA LEU A 570 -4.33 -22.24 23.56
C LEU A 570 -5.26 -23.46 23.44
N ILE A 571 -5.07 -24.28 22.40
CA ILE A 571 -5.87 -25.49 22.16
C ILE A 571 -5.55 -26.55 23.22
N SER A 572 -4.26 -26.79 23.52
CA SER A 572 -3.87 -27.79 24.53
C SER A 572 -4.34 -27.44 25.95
N SER A 573 -4.49 -26.15 26.27
CA SER A 573 -5.05 -25.68 27.55
C SER A 573 -6.57 -25.57 27.56
N ASN A 574 -7.25 -25.92 26.46
CA ASN A 574 -8.71 -25.83 26.29
C ASN A 574 -9.27 -24.43 26.61
N GLN A 575 -8.49 -23.38 26.32
CA GLN A 575 -8.94 -22.00 26.45
C GLN A 575 -9.95 -21.67 25.34
N LYS A 576 -11.03 -20.99 25.70
CA LYS A 576 -12.08 -20.57 24.77
C LYS A 576 -12.08 -19.05 24.64
N PRO A 577 -11.35 -18.47 23.65
CA PRO A 577 -11.41 -17.04 23.36
C PRO A 577 -12.77 -16.66 22.77
N GLY A 578 -12.94 -15.40 22.36
CA GLY A 578 -14.20 -14.94 21.77
C GLY A 578 -15.28 -14.61 22.80
N GLN A 579 -14.93 -14.33 24.06
CA GLN A 579 -15.91 -13.94 25.10
C GLN A 579 -16.78 -12.74 24.70
N TRP A 580 -16.26 -11.86 23.84
CA TRP A 580 -17.02 -10.73 23.28
C TRP A 580 -18.30 -11.18 22.54
N LYS A 581 -18.27 -12.37 21.90
CA LYS A 581 -19.42 -12.95 21.19
C LYS A 581 -20.55 -13.39 22.15
N SER A 582 -20.21 -13.78 23.38
CA SER A 582 -21.19 -14.32 24.35
C SER A 582 -22.28 -13.32 24.78
N LYS A 583 -22.03 -12.03 24.57
CA LYS A 583 -22.94 -10.93 24.94
C LYS A 583 -23.75 -10.41 23.76
N LEU A 584 -23.60 -11.00 22.58
CA LEU A 584 -24.23 -10.56 21.34
C LEU A 584 -25.19 -11.61 20.82
N ASP A 585 -26.27 -11.15 20.19
CA ASP A 585 -27.09 -12.02 19.35
C ASP A 585 -26.38 -12.20 18.01
N LEU A 586 -25.74 -13.36 17.83
CA LEU A 586 -25.11 -13.79 16.58
C LEU A 586 -25.96 -14.84 15.86
N SER A 587 -27.26 -14.89 16.13
CA SER A 587 -28.17 -15.75 15.37
C SER A 587 -28.15 -15.37 13.88
N PRO A 588 -28.45 -16.31 12.96
CA PRO A 588 -28.52 -16.00 11.54
C PRO A 588 -29.45 -14.81 11.22
N THR A 589 -30.54 -14.64 11.98
CA THR A 589 -31.45 -13.49 11.84
C THR A 589 -30.81 -12.18 12.26
N ALA A 590 -30.09 -12.15 13.39
CA ALA A 590 -29.40 -10.95 13.86
C ALA A 590 -28.26 -10.53 12.93
N LEU A 591 -27.46 -11.49 12.45
CA LEU A 591 -26.41 -11.25 11.46
C LEU A 591 -27.01 -10.75 10.14
N ALA A 592 -28.09 -11.36 9.64
CA ALA A 592 -28.77 -10.88 8.44
C ALA A 592 -29.30 -9.44 8.61
N PHE A 593 -29.80 -9.09 9.78
CA PHE A 593 -30.23 -7.72 10.09
C PHE A 593 -29.06 -6.74 10.13
N ALA A 594 -27.94 -7.09 10.79
CA ALA A 594 -26.73 -6.26 10.80
C ALA A 594 -26.20 -6.02 9.37
N ARG A 595 -26.10 -7.08 8.57
CA ARG A 595 -25.71 -6.99 7.15
C ARG A 595 -26.64 -6.06 6.38
N MET A 596 -27.95 -6.19 6.57
CA MET A 596 -28.95 -5.34 5.90
C MET A 596 -28.76 -3.86 6.27
N GLN A 597 -28.54 -3.55 7.55
CA GLN A 597 -28.35 -2.17 8.01
C GLN A 597 -27.09 -1.56 7.41
N GLU A 598 -25.96 -2.25 7.50
CA GLU A 598 -24.69 -1.76 6.96
C GLU A 598 -24.73 -1.63 5.43
N LEU A 599 -25.29 -2.61 4.72
CA LEU A 599 -25.48 -2.52 3.27
C LEU A 599 -26.46 -1.42 2.87
N GLY A 600 -27.46 -1.12 3.71
CA GLY A 600 -28.36 0.02 3.52
C GLY A 600 -27.60 1.36 3.53
N GLU A 601 -26.60 1.50 4.39
CA GLU A 601 -25.69 2.65 4.37
C GLU A 601 -24.74 2.63 3.16
N MET A 602 -24.16 1.47 2.82
CA MET A 602 -23.31 1.36 1.63
C MET A 602 -24.07 1.71 0.34
N ALA A 603 -25.34 1.32 0.22
CA ALA A 603 -26.17 1.66 -0.94
C ALA A 603 -26.32 3.19 -1.12
N LYS A 604 -26.42 3.95 -0.01
CA LYS A 604 -26.43 5.41 -0.08
C LYS A 604 -25.09 5.96 -0.59
N ASP A 605 -23.97 5.34 -0.20
CA ASP A 605 -22.61 5.70 -0.66
C ASP A 605 -22.34 5.34 -2.12
N PHE A 606 -23.15 4.47 -2.72
CA PHE A 606 -22.98 4.06 -4.11
C PHE A 606 -23.96 4.74 -5.07
N TRP A 607 -25.20 5.03 -4.64
CA TRP A 607 -26.24 5.47 -5.58
C TRP A 607 -27.04 6.72 -5.17
N SER A 608 -27.00 7.12 -3.90
CA SER A 608 -27.73 8.33 -3.48
C SER A 608 -26.92 9.61 -3.75
N ALA A 609 -27.45 10.78 -3.39
CA ALA A 609 -26.66 12.02 -3.41
C ALA A 609 -25.37 11.91 -2.60
N ARG A 610 -25.36 11.08 -1.53
CA ARG A 610 -24.18 10.82 -0.70
C ARG A 610 -23.04 10.15 -1.47
N SER A 611 -23.30 9.53 -2.61
CA SER A 611 -22.29 8.84 -3.42
C SER A 611 -21.15 9.74 -3.91
N LEU A 612 -21.39 11.06 -3.96
CA LEU A 612 -20.36 12.06 -4.20
C LEU A 612 -19.14 11.90 -3.27
N ARG A 613 -19.36 11.46 -2.04
CA ARG A 613 -18.29 11.30 -1.06
C ARG A 613 -17.38 10.11 -1.36
N TYR A 614 -17.87 9.09 -2.05
CA TYR A 614 -17.13 7.85 -2.35
C TYR A 614 -16.47 7.86 -3.74
N HIS A 615 -17.24 8.06 -4.82
CA HIS A 615 -16.73 7.82 -6.18
C HIS A 615 -15.55 8.72 -6.55
N SER A 616 -15.61 9.99 -6.14
CA SER A 616 -14.53 10.96 -6.36
C SER A 616 -13.25 10.56 -5.59
N ARG A 617 -13.38 10.21 -4.31
CA ARG A 617 -12.26 9.77 -3.46
C ARG A 617 -11.65 8.46 -3.92
N ARG A 618 -12.47 7.47 -4.31
CA ARG A 618 -11.99 6.20 -4.89
C ARG A 618 -11.18 6.48 -6.15
N ARG A 619 -11.74 7.26 -7.10
CA ARG A 619 -11.04 7.66 -8.31
C ARG A 619 -9.70 8.30 -7.96
N ASP A 620 -9.70 9.28 -7.06
CA ASP A 620 -8.48 10.03 -6.73
C ASP A 620 -7.41 9.14 -6.06
N PHE A 621 -7.84 8.22 -5.18
CA PHE A 621 -6.98 7.22 -4.53
C PHE A 621 -6.35 6.23 -5.53
N VAL A 622 -7.15 5.68 -6.44
CA VAL A 622 -6.72 4.70 -7.45
C VAL A 622 -5.82 5.35 -8.49
N ARG A 623 -6.22 6.54 -8.95
CA ARG A 623 -5.55 7.31 -10.01
C ARG A 623 -4.31 8.07 -9.50
N LYS A 624 -4.03 8.01 -8.19
CA LYS A 624 -2.93 8.68 -7.49
C LYS A 624 -2.91 10.18 -7.75
N ILE A 625 -4.08 10.80 -7.62
CA ILE A 625 -4.21 12.25 -7.66
C ILE A 625 -3.49 12.82 -6.43
N LYS A 626 -2.66 13.85 -6.65
CA LYS A 626 -1.93 14.50 -5.57
C LYS A 626 -2.93 15.16 -4.62
N ALA A 627 -2.69 15.02 -3.32
CA ALA A 627 -3.45 15.74 -2.31
C ALA A 627 -3.30 17.25 -2.52
N SER A 628 -4.37 18.00 -2.23
CA SER A 628 -4.36 19.48 -2.27
C SER A 628 -4.01 20.12 -0.93
N LYS A 629 -4.15 19.37 0.16
CA LYS A 629 -3.82 19.78 1.53
C LYS A 629 -3.49 18.58 2.40
N THR A 630 -2.79 18.82 3.51
CA THR A 630 -2.71 17.86 4.61
C THR A 630 -4.05 17.85 5.37
N PRO A 631 -4.64 16.67 5.66
CA PRO A 631 -5.80 16.61 6.54
C PRO A 631 -5.50 17.18 7.93
N LEU A 632 -6.44 17.94 8.50
CA LEU A 632 -6.28 18.61 9.81
C LEU A 632 -6.10 17.61 10.96
N ARG A 633 -6.64 16.39 10.83
CA ARG A 633 -6.39 15.31 11.81
C ARG A 633 -4.90 14.92 11.94
N PHE A 634 -4.07 15.25 10.95
CA PHE A 634 -2.62 15.04 10.98
C PHE A 634 -1.84 16.35 11.16
N ALA A 635 -2.30 17.42 10.48
CA ALA A 635 -1.72 18.76 10.58
C ALA A 635 -2.23 19.53 11.80
N VAL A 636 -1.99 18.99 13.00
CA VAL A 636 -2.38 19.60 14.29
C VAL A 636 -1.91 21.06 14.41
N HIS A 637 -0.73 21.40 13.88
CA HIS A 637 -0.21 22.77 13.84
C HIS A 637 -1.08 23.76 13.01
N ARG A 638 -1.95 23.25 12.12
CA ARG A 638 -2.91 24.06 11.34
C ARG A 638 -4.32 24.04 11.96
N ARG A 639 -4.59 23.13 12.90
CA ARG A 639 -5.93 22.89 13.43
C ARG A 639 -6.31 23.94 14.47
N LYS A 640 -7.41 24.66 14.23
CA LYS A 640 -8.02 25.57 15.22
C LYS A 640 -9.17 24.89 15.96
N VAL A 641 -9.51 25.42 17.13
CA VAL A 641 -10.67 24.95 17.92
C VAL A 641 -11.94 25.09 17.09
N GLY A 642 -12.66 23.97 16.91
CA GLY A 642 -13.89 23.91 16.13
C GLY A 642 -13.70 23.75 14.62
N GLU A 643 -12.46 23.70 14.13
CA GLU A 643 -12.17 23.33 12.73
C GLU A 643 -11.98 21.81 12.62
N TYR A 644 -12.65 21.24 11.62
CA TYR A 644 -12.73 19.82 11.35
C TYR A 644 -12.50 19.59 9.86
N ASP A 645 -11.85 18.48 9.51
CA ASP A 645 -11.95 17.94 8.16
C ASP A 645 -13.43 17.62 7.85
N GLU A 646 -13.81 17.64 6.57
CA GLU A 646 -15.20 17.38 6.19
C GLU A 646 -15.66 15.99 6.69
N GLU A 647 -14.75 15.01 6.64
CA GLU A 647 -14.97 13.66 7.12
C GLU A 647 -15.14 13.58 8.64
N GLU A 648 -14.77 14.57 9.44
CA GLU A 648 -14.98 14.50 10.89
C GLU A 648 -16.40 14.94 11.30
N THR A 649 -17.14 15.59 10.39
CA THR A 649 -18.46 16.17 10.67
C THR A 649 -19.61 15.15 10.55
N ASP A 650 -20.70 15.35 11.29
CA ASP A 650 -21.91 14.52 11.15
C ASP A 650 -22.66 14.77 9.84
N SER A 651 -22.57 15.99 9.30
CA SER A 651 -23.13 16.32 7.99
C SER A 651 -22.56 15.47 6.85
N PHE A 652 -21.39 14.84 7.05
CA PHE A 652 -20.78 13.94 6.08
C PHE A 652 -21.54 12.61 5.90
N ASP A 653 -22.49 12.28 6.79
CA ASP A 653 -23.37 11.12 6.65
C ASP A 653 -24.76 11.45 6.06
N MET A 654 -25.10 12.75 5.96
CA MET A 654 -26.44 13.21 5.62
C MET A 654 -26.63 13.32 4.10
N ILE A 655 -27.66 12.67 3.56
CA ILE A 655 -27.98 12.71 2.12
C ILE A 655 -28.36 14.14 1.70
N GLU A 656 -29.07 14.86 2.56
CA GLU A 656 -29.57 16.21 2.33
C GLU A 656 -28.42 17.19 2.09
N THR A 657 -27.31 17.04 2.82
CA THR A 657 -26.10 17.85 2.64
C THR A 657 -25.55 17.68 1.23
N PHE A 658 -25.39 16.45 0.76
CA PHE A 658 -24.88 16.21 -0.59
C PHE A 658 -25.90 16.57 -1.69
N ALA A 659 -27.20 16.40 -1.43
CA ALA A 659 -28.24 16.85 -2.35
C ALA A 659 -28.22 18.37 -2.53
N MET A 660 -27.97 19.13 -1.45
CA MET A 660 -27.77 20.57 -1.51
C MET A 660 -26.51 20.94 -2.31
N LEU A 661 -25.38 20.25 -2.09
CA LEU A 661 -24.15 20.46 -2.84
C LEU A 661 -24.33 20.20 -4.34
N LEU A 662 -25.05 19.14 -4.71
CA LEU A 662 -25.38 18.84 -6.11
C LEU A 662 -26.18 19.96 -6.76
N ARG A 663 -27.25 20.43 -6.09
CA ARG A 663 -28.08 21.53 -6.60
C ARG A 663 -27.24 22.80 -6.80
N LYS A 664 -26.44 23.17 -5.80
CA LYS A 664 -25.56 24.35 -5.90
C LYS A 664 -24.55 24.22 -7.04
N GLY A 665 -23.97 23.03 -7.24
CA GLY A 665 -23.07 22.76 -8.36
C GLY A 665 -23.75 22.88 -9.72
N GLN A 666 -24.98 22.39 -9.84
CA GLN A 666 -25.78 22.53 -11.07
C GLN A 666 -26.15 23.99 -11.37
N GLU A 667 -26.51 24.77 -10.34
CA GLU A 667 -26.77 26.20 -10.47
C GLU A 667 -25.54 26.97 -10.99
N VAL A 668 -24.35 26.69 -10.43
CA VAL A 668 -23.08 27.29 -10.88
C VAL A 668 -22.78 26.90 -12.34
N ALA A 669 -22.87 25.61 -12.69
CA ALA A 669 -22.61 25.15 -14.05
C ALA A 669 -23.60 25.75 -15.07
N LEU A 670 -24.86 25.90 -14.69
CA LEU A 670 -25.87 26.58 -15.51
C LEU A 670 -25.51 28.06 -15.69
N GLN A 671 -25.07 28.73 -14.63
CA GLN A 671 -24.66 30.13 -14.70
C GLN A 671 -23.43 30.33 -15.61
N GLU A 672 -22.41 29.48 -15.49
CA GLU A 672 -21.24 29.46 -16.37
C GLU A 672 -21.64 29.21 -17.84
N SER A 673 -22.57 28.29 -18.09
CA SER A 673 -23.10 28.02 -19.43
C SER A 673 -23.84 29.24 -20.00
N ILE A 674 -24.67 29.90 -19.18
CA ILE A 674 -25.35 31.15 -19.57
C ILE A 674 -24.35 32.26 -19.88
N GLU A 675 -23.28 32.40 -19.08
CA GLU A 675 -22.23 33.39 -19.31
C GLU A 675 -21.43 33.09 -20.58
N ALA A 676 -21.10 31.82 -20.83
CA ALA A 676 -20.46 31.39 -22.07
C ALA A 676 -21.33 31.68 -23.31
N LEU A 677 -22.63 31.38 -23.23
CA LEU A 677 -23.60 31.70 -24.29
C LEU A 677 -23.74 33.21 -24.50
N LYS A 678 -23.78 34.01 -23.42
CA LYS A 678 -23.78 35.48 -23.51
C LYS A 678 -22.50 36.00 -24.14
N ALA A 679 -21.34 35.45 -23.82
CA ALA A 679 -20.06 35.81 -24.41
C ALA A 679 -20.01 35.46 -25.91
N GLN A 680 -20.55 34.29 -26.29
CA GLN A 680 -20.67 33.88 -27.70
C GLN A 680 -21.64 34.79 -28.47
N ALA A 681 -22.79 35.14 -27.88
CA ALA A 681 -23.75 36.06 -28.47
C ALA A 681 -23.16 37.46 -28.66
N ARG A 682 -22.39 37.99 -27.68
CA ARG A 682 -21.66 39.26 -27.82
C ARG A 682 -20.63 39.21 -28.95
N ARG A 683 -19.92 38.10 -29.12
CA ARG A 683 -18.98 37.90 -30.24
C ARG A 683 -19.71 37.85 -31.59
N ALA A 684 -20.90 37.27 -31.65
CA ALA A 684 -21.71 37.20 -32.86
C ALA A 684 -22.42 38.54 -33.21
N SER A 685 -22.71 39.38 -32.22
CA SER A 685 -23.37 40.68 -32.40
C SER A 685 -22.42 41.86 -32.57
N THR A 686 -21.10 41.63 -32.49
CA THR A 686 -20.11 42.66 -32.84
C THR A 686 -19.97 42.67 -34.37
N PRO A 687 -20.32 43.76 -35.08
CA PRO A 687 -20.09 43.83 -36.52
C PRO A 687 -18.59 43.72 -36.77
N GLY A 688 -18.16 42.69 -37.47
CA GLY A 688 -16.82 42.66 -38.02
C GLY A 688 -16.64 43.87 -38.92
N THR A 689 -15.63 44.70 -38.66
CA THR A 689 -15.02 45.59 -39.64
C THR A 689 -14.33 44.71 -40.70
N GLY A 690 -15.17 44.03 -41.49
CA GLY A 690 -14.79 43.07 -42.52
C GLY A 690 -15.30 43.50 -43.89
N SER A 691 -15.52 44.80 -44.14
CA SER A 691 -15.89 45.29 -45.48
C SER A 691 -14.74 45.90 -46.27
N GLU A 692 -13.48 45.78 -45.83
CA GLU A 692 -12.31 46.30 -46.56
C GLU A 692 -11.31 45.23 -47.03
N MET A 693 -11.38 44.00 -46.49
CA MET A 693 -10.42 42.95 -46.83
C MET A 693 -10.95 41.94 -47.87
N GLU A 694 -12.27 41.78 -48.00
CA GLU A 694 -12.88 40.92 -49.05
C GLU A 694 -13.01 41.62 -50.40
N LYS A 695 -13.10 42.95 -50.45
CA LYS A 695 -12.96 43.71 -51.71
C LYS A 695 -11.53 43.65 -52.27
N ARG A 696 -10.51 43.71 -51.40
CA ARG A 696 -9.10 43.59 -51.79
C ARG A 696 -8.71 42.20 -52.29
N LYS A 697 -9.39 41.14 -51.85
CA LYS A 697 -9.07 39.76 -52.25
C LYS A 697 -9.68 39.35 -53.59
N LEU A 698 -10.74 40.04 -54.04
CA LEU A 698 -11.28 39.86 -55.39
C LEU A 698 -10.57 40.73 -56.45
N GLU A 699 -10.03 41.89 -56.08
CA GLU A 699 -9.23 42.74 -56.99
C GLU A 699 -7.82 42.16 -57.24
N LEU A 700 -7.24 41.43 -56.29
CA LEU A 700 -5.92 40.77 -56.44
C LEU A 700 -5.92 39.46 -57.24
N MET A 701 -7.09 38.97 -57.70
CA MET A 701 -7.17 37.82 -58.62
C MET A 701 -7.22 38.21 -60.12
N PHE A 702 -7.28 39.50 -60.46
CA PHE A 702 -7.34 39.98 -61.85
C PHE A 702 -6.06 40.68 -62.36
N GLU A 703 -5.02 40.88 -61.54
CA GLU A 703 -3.76 41.53 -61.95
C GLU A 703 -2.61 40.59 -62.32
N CYS A 704 -2.81 39.27 -62.34
CA CYS A 704 -1.78 38.32 -62.80
C CYS A 704 -1.82 38.02 -64.32
N TYR A 705 -2.57 38.78 -65.12
CA TYR A 705 -2.70 38.52 -66.57
C TYR A 705 -2.10 39.57 -67.52
N TYR A 706 -1.55 40.68 -67.03
CA TYR A 706 -0.79 41.61 -67.89
C TYR A 706 0.32 42.29 -67.11
N ASN A 707 1.55 41.81 -67.26
CA ASN A 707 2.65 42.63 -67.79
C ASN A 707 3.92 41.78 -67.92
N ALA A 708 4.14 41.35 -69.17
CA ALA A 708 5.46 41.13 -69.71
C ALA A 708 6.18 42.49 -69.86
N GLY A 709 7.46 42.49 -69.55
CA GLY A 709 8.41 43.60 -69.71
C GLY A 709 9.79 43.13 -69.31
#